data_AF-A0A7X8VLV2-F1
#
_entry.id   AF-A0A7X8VLV2-F1
#
_cell.length_a   1.000
_cell.length_b   1.000
_cell.length_c   1.000
_cell.angle_alpha   90.00
_cell.angle_beta   90.00
_cell.angle_gamma   90.00
#
_symmetry.space_group_name_H-M   'P 1'
#
loop_
_entity.id
_entity.type
_entity.pdbx_description
1 polymer ?
#
loop_
_entity_poly.entity_id
_entity_poly.type
_entity_poly.pdbx_seq_one_letter_code
_entity_poly.pdbx_strand_id
1 'polypeptide(L)'
;NLNPGKRDAAGILVILIALGSIAPAWSGRLLPQGTWDEIPAYWHEATDFLNQNAAGTRTLILPSSPFARQDWGWTRDEPAQPLLDVPWAVRDAIPLVPPEAIRGLDGLDALEDSLSDEVLKRLGIGAVLVRHDLEADVPVASLDAEKHTFGKVDVYLLDPDRNMWLSGTDIPTVAGGGEILSLVDTVNGHSPHKLVDADADIVTDTPQLVGTNYGDGNSSAALADLSETEVKNRLVDYPSAGPLTTVVTEGEISASSSASDATSFGGSNPDRSINSLVDGRRTTDWYPTPGDMDPWIKVSGTGSSMTITPADDVTVTITSGGSVSVRELEKNKPTTFTLSVPEALIELDHYAGISEITMDGLSRTITVPDTAPDVQQFLFQRLTVPTAHLDRAFTAPRDMTVTVDAESCRNIELNGERIRCETIELPRGEHMLHTSSEWVTLTEAVPSISAVPTGSTITAADHDRLLLTSRAFNPGSQALIGTQPLTPTTIDAAAQAFVIPAGVSGEVEFVFAGEKPYRYSLFAGAGLAVLVILGCLILACRGTRDDLAWEDPGNAPAAVLLLIPAFGWWLIPAVAAWVIPHFTLIPRWVMASVPLSIGGLWLAQAPWPSAAYPGDSAALILLAGISVAAVFMPLGSSTAREISTSQSNPN
;
A
#
# COMPACT_ATOMS: atom_id res chain seq x y z
N ASN A 1 11.78 -24.81 59.31
CA ASN A 1 12.76 -25.30 58.32
C ASN A 1 12.04 -26.03 57.21
N LEU A 2 11.53 -25.29 56.23
CA LEU A 2 11.04 -25.87 54.98
C LEU A 2 12.25 -25.95 54.05
N ASN A 3 12.82 -27.14 53.89
CA ASN A 3 13.78 -27.41 52.82
C ASN A 3 12.96 -28.01 51.66
N PRO A 4 12.44 -27.20 50.73
CA PRO A 4 11.65 -27.72 49.62
C PRO A 4 12.45 -28.75 48.82
N GLY A 5 11.82 -29.87 48.48
CA GLY A 5 12.43 -30.87 47.63
C GLY A 5 12.53 -30.39 46.18
N LYS A 6 13.27 -31.13 45.34
CA LYS A 6 13.43 -30.80 43.89
C LYS A 6 12.09 -30.69 43.16
N ARG A 7 11.09 -31.52 43.54
CA ARG A 7 9.74 -31.49 42.94
C ARG A 7 8.96 -30.25 43.35
N ASP A 8 9.08 -29.84 44.61
CA ASP A 8 8.43 -28.63 45.12
C ASP A 8 9.02 -27.38 44.45
N ALA A 9 10.34 -27.34 44.29
CA ALA A 9 11.02 -26.27 43.55
C ALA A 9 10.60 -26.21 42.07
N ALA A 10 10.47 -27.36 41.40
CA ALA A 10 9.98 -27.42 40.02
C ALA A 10 8.51 -26.98 39.92
N GLY A 11 7.65 -27.41 40.85
CA GLY A 11 6.25 -26.98 40.90
C GLY A 11 6.11 -25.47 41.14
N ILE A 12 6.90 -24.91 42.06
CA ILE A 12 6.95 -23.45 42.29
C ILE A 12 7.40 -22.72 41.03
N LEU A 13 8.45 -23.21 40.34
CA LEU A 13 8.92 -22.60 39.09
C LEU A 13 7.83 -22.61 38.01
N VAL A 14 7.13 -23.72 37.82
CA VAL A 14 6.03 -23.81 36.85
C VAL A 14 4.91 -22.84 37.20
N ILE A 15 4.56 -22.71 38.48
CA ILE A 15 3.54 -21.74 38.93
C ILE A 15 4.00 -20.31 38.66
N LEU A 16 5.26 -19.98 38.96
CA LEU A 16 5.81 -18.64 38.71
C LEU A 16 5.84 -18.29 37.21
N ILE A 17 6.22 -19.24 36.36
CA ILE A 17 6.17 -19.08 34.91
C ILE A 17 4.72 -18.87 34.46
N ALA A 18 3.80 -19.72 34.92
CA ALA A 18 2.38 -19.59 34.57
C ALA A 18 1.84 -18.22 34.97
N LEU A 19 2.07 -17.79 36.22
CA LEU A 19 1.66 -16.47 36.73
C LEU A 19 2.29 -15.32 35.94
N GLY A 20 3.56 -15.44 35.56
CA GLY A 20 4.25 -14.47 34.70
C GLY A 20 3.65 -14.40 33.29
N SER A 21 3.36 -15.55 32.68
CA SER A 21 2.74 -15.62 31.35
C SER A 21 1.32 -15.05 31.31
N ILE A 22 0.55 -15.16 32.41
CA ILE A 22 -0.78 -14.55 32.52
C ILE A 22 -0.77 -13.17 33.20
N ALA A 23 0.41 -12.55 33.38
CA ALA A 23 0.55 -11.24 34.01
C ALA A 23 -0.33 -10.14 33.39
N PRO A 24 -0.47 -10.04 32.05
CA PRO A 24 -1.38 -9.05 31.46
C PRO A 24 -2.83 -9.17 31.96
N ALA A 25 -3.31 -10.38 32.26
CA ALA A 25 -4.68 -10.60 32.75
C ALA A 25 -4.88 -10.11 34.18
N TRP A 26 -4.09 -10.58 35.14
CA TRP A 26 -4.28 -10.21 36.55
C TRP A 26 -3.75 -8.81 36.90
N SER A 27 -2.91 -8.22 36.03
CA SER A 27 -2.47 -6.82 36.16
C SER A 27 -3.40 -5.81 35.47
N GLY A 28 -4.50 -6.26 34.84
CA GLY A 28 -5.48 -5.38 34.19
C GLY A 28 -4.98 -4.73 32.90
N ARG A 29 -4.06 -5.37 32.17
CA ARG A 29 -3.43 -4.87 30.93
C ARG A 29 -3.80 -5.69 29.69
N LEU A 30 -4.98 -6.32 29.69
CA LEU A 30 -5.50 -7.01 28.51
C LEU A 30 -5.99 -6.04 27.45
N LEU A 31 -6.55 -4.92 27.88
CA LEU A 31 -6.96 -3.88 26.97
C LEU A 31 -5.72 -3.17 26.41
N PRO A 32 -5.68 -2.90 25.10
CA PRO A 32 -4.57 -2.18 24.48
C PRO A 32 -4.54 -0.72 24.97
N GLN A 33 -3.47 0.01 24.60
CA GLN A 33 -3.50 1.47 24.69
C GLN A 33 -4.57 2.04 23.73
N GLY A 34 -5.06 3.25 24.03
CA GLY A 34 -6.09 3.90 23.22
C GLY A 34 -7.51 3.37 23.45
N THR A 35 -7.78 2.73 24.59
CA THR A 35 -9.17 2.37 24.95
C THR A 35 -10.01 3.61 25.24
N TRP A 36 -11.30 3.51 25.00
CA TRP A 36 -12.27 4.59 25.16
C TRP A 36 -13.56 4.07 25.79
N ASP A 37 -14.33 4.96 26.42
CA ASP A 37 -15.58 4.62 27.11
C ASP A 37 -16.80 4.74 26.18
N GLU A 38 -16.91 5.86 25.46
CA GLU A 38 -17.97 6.14 24.49
C GLU A 38 -17.49 7.07 23.36
N ILE A 39 -18.24 7.10 22.24
CA ILE A 39 -18.01 8.08 21.18
C ILE A 39 -18.50 9.45 21.68
N PRO A 40 -17.68 10.52 21.60
CA PRO A 40 -18.07 11.83 22.10
C PRO A 40 -19.35 12.40 21.45
N ALA A 41 -20.13 13.15 22.23
CA ALA A 41 -21.41 13.73 21.78
C ALA A 41 -21.30 14.58 20.51
N TYR A 42 -20.17 15.27 20.29
CA TYR A 42 -19.98 16.10 19.11
C TYR A 42 -19.93 15.32 17.79
N TRP A 43 -19.50 14.05 17.83
CA TRP A 43 -19.58 13.15 16.66
C TRP A 43 -21.04 12.84 16.34
N HIS A 44 -21.84 12.50 17.36
CA HIS A 44 -23.27 12.28 17.19
C HIS A 44 -23.98 13.51 16.62
N GLU A 45 -23.71 14.70 17.17
CA GLU A 45 -24.32 15.95 16.69
C GLU A 45 -23.95 16.25 15.22
N ALA A 46 -22.67 16.07 14.85
CA ALA A 46 -22.21 16.29 13.48
C ALA A 46 -22.81 15.29 12.49
N THR A 47 -22.88 14.00 12.85
CA THR A 47 -23.45 12.97 11.99
C THR A 47 -24.96 13.08 11.90
N ASP A 48 -25.66 13.45 12.98
CA ASP A 48 -27.10 13.73 12.94
C ASP A 48 -27.42 14.92 12.03
N PHE A 49 -26.57 15.96 12.05
CA PHE A 49 -26.68 17.08 11.11
C PHE A 49 -26.50 16.63 9.66
N LEU A 50 -25.48 15.81 9.36
CA LEU A 50 -25.28 15.26 8.02
C LEU A 50 -26.43 14.36 7.57
N ASN A 51 -26.93 13.49 8.44
CA ASN A 51 -28.07 12.62 8.15
C ASN A 51 -29.34 13.39 7.79
N GLN A 52 -29.51 14.58 8.35
CA GLN A 52 -30.65 15.46 8.07
C GLN A 52 -30.46 16.32 6.82
N ASN A 53 -29.23 16.75 6.52
CA ASN A 53 -28.97 17.82 5.54
C ASN A 53 -28.22 17.35 4.28
N ALA A 54 -27.66 16.14 4.25
CA ALA A 54 -26.79 15.64 3.17
C ALA A 54 -27.24 14.28 2.59
N ALA A 55 -28.54 13.93 2.72
CA ALA A 55 -29.05 12.63 2.26
C ALA A 55 -28.99 12.42 0.73
N GLY A 56 -28.97 13.51 -0.05
CA GLY A 56 -28.89 13.49 -1.51
C GLY A 56 -27.46 13.58 -2.05
N THR A 57 -26.42 13.39 -1.21
CA THR A 57 -25.02 13.56 -1.60
C THR A 57 -24.08 12.65 -0.80
N ARG A 58 -22.79 12.62 -1.17
CA ARG A 58 -21.74 11.95 -0.40
C ARG A 58 -21.03 12.92 0.54
N THR A 59 -20.67 12.42 1.72
CA THR A 59 -19.79 13.09 2.67
C THR A 59 -18.34 12.60 2.55
N LEU A 60 -17.38 13.49 2.37
CA LEU A 60 -15.95 13.15 2.48
C LEU A 60 -15.46 13.41 3.90
N ILE A 61 -14.69 12.48 4.47
CA ILE A 61 -14.06 12.64 5.78
C ILE A 61 -12.60 13.00 5.60
N LEU A 62 -12.17 14.13 6.15
CA LEU A 62 -10.80 14.64 6.13
C LEU A 62 -10.30 14.96 7.55
N PRO A 63 -8.99 14.95 7.81
CA PRO A 63 -7.95 14.46 6.92
C PRO A 63 -7.94 12.93 6.85
N SER A 64 -7.30 12.42 5.80
CA SER A 64 -7.06 11.00 5.57
C SER A 64 -6.14 10.43 6.64
N SER A 65 -6.37 9.16 7.01
CA SER A 65 -5.57 8.50 8.04
C SER A 65 -5.62 6.99 7.86
N PRO A 66 -4.50 6.26 7.96
CA PRO A 66 -4.50 4.81 7.83
C PRO A 66 -5.51 4.10 8.75
N PHE A 67 -5.67 4.62 9.97
CA PHE A 67 -6.63 4.13 10.95
C PHE A 67 -7.17 5.27 11.80
N ALA A 68 -8.44 5.18 12.18
CA ALA A 68 -9.07 6.12 13.10
C ALA A 68 -8.43 6.01 14.51
N ARG A 69 -7.55 6.96 14.82
CA ARG A 69 -6.88 7.13 16.12
C ARG A 69 -7.09 8.55 16.61
N GLN A 70 -8.13 8.72 17.40
CA GLN A 70 -8.47 9.98 18.01
C GLN A 70 -7.74 10.18 19.35
N ASP A 71 -7.65 11.42 19.81
CA ASP A 71 -7.06 11.79 21.10
C ASP A 71 -7.84 11.24 22.31
N TRP A 72 -9.11 10.88 22.11
CA TRP A 72 -9.98 10.26 23.09
C TRP A 72 -10.04 8.73 22.98
N GLY A 73 -9.56 8.13 21.89
CA GLY A 73 -9.71 6.70 21.65
C GLY A 73 -9.26 6.20 20.28
N TRP A 74 -8.81 4.94 20.23
CA TRP A 74 -8.45 4.24 19.00
C TRP A 74 -9.62 3.33 18.59
N THR A 75 -10.43 3.83 17.67
CA THR A 75 -11.63 3.16 17.15
C THR A 75 -11.32 2.18 16.03
N ARG A 76 -10.15 2.34 15.39
CA ARG A 76 -9.66 1.58 14.21
C ARG A 76 -10.48 1.85 12.95
N ASP A 77 -11.79 1.69 13.01
CA ASP A 77 -12.75 2.11 11.99
C ASP A 77 -13.27 3.52 12.29
N GLU A 78 -13.72 4.24 11.28
CA GLU A 78 -14.22 5.62 11.44
C GLU A 78 -15.38 5.73 12.45
N PRO A 79 -15.37 6.69 13.40
CA PRO A 79 -16.52 6.95 14.27
C PRO A 79 -17.81 7.25 13.50
N ALA A 80 -17.67 7.80 12.29
CA ALA A 80 -18.76 8.08 11.39
C ALA A 80 -19.43 6.80 10.82
N GLN A 81 -18.71 5.68 10.70
CA GLN A 81 -19.21 4.46 10.06
C GLN A 81 -20.49 3.89 10.73
N PRO A 82 -20.60 3.78 12.06
CA PRO A 82 -21.84 3.36 12.71
C PRO A 82 -22.88 4.48 12.89
N LEU A 83 -22.54 5.74 12.61
CA LEU A 83 -23.38 6.91 12.91
C LEU A 83 -24.02 7.57 11.68
N LEU A 84 -23.41 7.44 10.50
CA LEU A 84 -23.94 8.01 9.26
C LEU A 84 -24.93 7.05 8.58
N ASP A 85 -26.10 7.59 8.21
CA ASP A 85 -27.09 6.96 7.34
C ASP A 85 -26.91 7.40 5.87
N VAL A 86 -26.06 8.39 5.62
CA VAL A 86 -25.77 8.96 4.29
C VAL A 86 -24.50 8.37 3.69
N PRO A 87 -24.34 8.38 2.35
CA PRO A 87 -23.11 7.92 1.72
C PRO A 87 -21.90 8.72 2.21
N TRP A 88 -20.80 8.04 2.48
CA TRP A 88 -19.54 8.66 2.88
C TRP A 88 -18.33 8.03 2.19
N ALA A 89 -17.21 8.74 2.22
CA ALA A 89 -15.91 8.27 1.77
C ALA A 89 -14.80 8.79 2.69
N VAL A 90 -13.73 8.00 2.82
CA VAL A 90 -12.49 8.34 3.50
C VAL A 90 -11.36 7.60 2.80
N ARG A 91 -10.14 8.13 2.86
CA ARG A 91 -8.93 7.39 2.52
C ARG A 91 -8.32 6.82 3.80
N ASP A 92 -8.59 5.54 4.04
CA ASP A 92 -7.98 4.72 5.09
C ASP A 92 -6.88 3.80 4.52
N ALA A 93 -6.22 2.97 5.33
CA ALA A 93 -5.08 2.15 4.86
C ALA A 93 -5.45 1.19 3.72
N ILE A 94 -6.61 0.55 3.78
CA ILE A 94 -7.06 -0.46 2.80
C ILE A 94 -8.55 -0.25 2.51
N PRO A 95 -8.89 0.70 1.63
CA PRO A 95 -10.28 0.95 1.26
C PRO A 95 -10.89 -0.27 0.55
N LEU A 96 -12.14 -0.60 0.86
CA LEU A 96 -12.88 -1.69 0.21
C LEU A 96 -13.50 -1.28 -1.14
N VAL A 97 -12.67 -0.68 -2.00
CA VAL A 97 -13.05 -0.21 -3.35
C VAL A 97 -12.04 -0.73 -4.40
N PRO A 98 -12.35 -0.65 -5.71
CA PRO A 98 -11.39 -0.99 -6.75
C PRO A 98 -10.08 -0.19 -6.62
N PRO A 99 -8.93 -0.74 -7.03
CA PRO A 99 -7.62 -0.08 -6.88
C PRO A 99 -7.55 1.30 -7.56
N GLU A 100 -8.16 1.46 -8.73
CA GLU A 100 -8.22 2.75 -9.41
C GLU A 100 -8.94 3.83 -8.58
N ALA A 101 -9.97 3.45 -7.81
CA ALA A 101 -10.66 4.38 -6.92
C ALA A 101 -9.79 4.79 -5.74
N ILE A 102 -8.90 3.90 -5.27
CA ILE A 102 -7.89 4.24 -4.26
C ILE A 102 -6.93 5.29 -4.82
N ARG A 103 -6.41 5.09 -6.05
CA ARG A 103 -5.59 6.09 -6.73
C ARG A 103 -6.31 7.43 -6.87
N GLY A 104 -7.60 7.40 -7.21
CA GLY A 104 -8.44 8.60 -7.26
C GLY A 104 -8.60 9.35 -5.94
N LEU A 105 -8.52 8.64 -4.80
CA LEU A 105 -8.46 9.25 -3.46
C LEU A 105 -7.04 9.74 -3.13
N ASP A 106 -5.99 9.02 -3.54
CA ASP A 106 -4.60 9.46 -3.37
C ASP A 106 -4.34 10.78 -4.10
N GLY A 107 -4.89 10.92 -5.31
CA GLY A 107 -4.83 12.18 -6.07
C GLY A 107 -5.62 13.33 -5.44
N LEU A 108 -6.67 13.04 -4.65
CA LEU A 108 -7.36 14.05 -3.87
C LEU A 108 -6.50 14.51 -2.68
N ASP A 109 -5.90 13.56 -1.95
CA ASP A 109 -5.01 13.86 -0.82
C ASP A 109 -3.77 14.64 -1.26
N ALA A 110 -3.22 14.33 -2.44
CA ALA A 110 -2.03 14.99 -3.00
C ALA A 110 -2.24 16.46 -3.40
N LEU A 111 -3.49 16.93 -3.52
CA LEU A 111 -3.76 18.35 -3.80
C LEU A 111 -3.65 19.22 -2.55
N GLU A 112 -3.67 18.64 -1.35
CA GLU A 112 -3.61 19.33 -0.05
C GLU A 112 -4.49 20.61 -0.02
N ASP A 113 -3.85 21.79 -0.07
CA ASP A 113 -4.49 23.12 -0.03
C ASP A 113 -5.20 23.54 -1.32
N SER A 114 -5.01 22.79 -2.41
CA SER A 114 -5.57 23.08 -3.74
C SER A 114 -6.89 22.36 -4.01
N LEU A 115 -7.51 21.75 -3.00
CA LEU A 115 -8.78 21.04 -3.15
C LEU A 115 -9.90 22.00 -3.58
N SER A 116 -10.38 21.81 -4.82
CA SER A 116 -11.42 22.65 -5.42
C SER A 116 -12.79 21.95 -5.45
N ASP A 117 -13.86 22.75 -5.58
CA ASP A 117 -15.22 22.21 -5.72
C ASP A 117 -15.38 21.33 -6.98
N GLU A 118 -14.59 21.59 -8.04
CA GLU A 118 -14.61 20.79 -9.27
C GLU A 118 -14.20 19.32 -9.02
N VAL A 119 -13.19 19.11 -8.18
CA VAL A 119 -12.76 17.76 -7.75
C VAL A 119 -13.86 17.06 -6.95
N LEU A 120 -14.52 17.80 -6.05
CA LEU A 120 -15.60 17.27 -5.22
C LEU A 120 -16.83 16.88 -6.06
N LYS A 121 -17.12 17.61 -7.16
CA LYS A 121 -18.20 17.25 -8.10
C LYS A 121 -18.00 15.88 -8.72
N ARG A 122 -16.79 15.56 -9.21
CA ARG A 122 -16.47 14.25 -9.82
C ARG A 122 -16.77 13.09 -8.87
N LEU A 123 -16.44 13.24 -7.60
CA LEU A 123 -16.65 12.20 -6.58
C LEU A 123 -18.08 12.19 -6.01
N GLY A 124 -18.95 13.09 -6.48
CA GLY A 124 -20.31 13.28 -5.97
C GLY A 124 -20.35 13.75 -4.51
N ILE A 125 -19.30 14.45 -4.07
CA ILE A 125 -19.15 14.96 -2.71
C ILE A 125 -19.81 16.32 -2.62
N GLY A 126 -20.82 16.42 -1.76
CA GLY A 126 -21.53 17.66 -1.47
C GLY A 126 -21.53 18.03 0.02
N ALA A 127 -20.88 17.23 0.85
CA ALA A 127 -20.56 17.58 2.22
C ALA A 127 -19.13 17.12 2.56
N VAL A 128 -18.42 17.88 3.40
CA VAL A 128 -17.10 17.49 3.91
C VAL A 128 -17.11 17.57 5.43
N LEU A 129 -16.75 16.47 6.09
CA LEU A 129 -16.53 16.41 7.53
C LEU A 129 -15.03 16.50 7.78
N VAL A 130 -14.60 17.54 8.49
CA VAL A 130 -13.21 17.75 8.91
C VAL A 130 -13.09 17.43 10.40
N ARG A 131 -12.32 16.39 10.73
CA ARG A 131 -12.05 15.96 12.11
C ARG A 131 -10.73 16.55 12.61
N HIS A 132 -10.77 17.22 13.77
CA HIS A 132 -9.61 17.83 14.43
C HIS A 132 -9.20 17.08 15.70
N ASP A 133 -9.70 15.86 15.87
CA ASP A 133 -9.50 15.04 17.06
C ASP A 133 -8.56 13.86 16.84
N LEU A 134 -7.87 13.78 15.69
CA LEU A 134 -6.81 12.79 15.47
C LEU A 134 -5.62 13.03 16.42
N GLU A 135 -4.95 11.95 16.82
CA GLU A 135 -3.73 12.03 17.65
C GLU A 135 -2.60 12.78 16.94
N ALA A 136 -2.54 12.68 15.60
CA ALA A 136 -1.68 13.49 14.76
C ALA A 136 -2.43 14.74 14.31
N ASP A 137 -1.81 15.92 14.50
CA ASP A 137 -2.31 17.18 13.99
C ASP A 137 -1.99 17.28 12.49
N VAL A 138 -3.02 17.16 11.66
CA VAL A 138 -2.90 17.22 10.19
C VAL A 138 -3.74 18.40 9.72
N PRO A 139 -3.12 19.45 9.16
CA PRO A 139 -3.86 20.60 8.67
C PRO A 139 -4.73 20.21 7.48
N VAL A 140 -5.91 20.84 7.38
CA VAL A 140 -6.83 20.68 6.26
C VAL A 140 -7.15 22.06 5.70
N ALA A 141 -7.13 22.16 4.37
CA ALA A 141 -7.49 23.36 3.63
C ALA A 141 -8.86 23.91 4.05
N SER A 142 -8.99 25.24 4.13
CA SER A 142 -10.30 25.86 4.33
C SER A 142 -11.13 25.75 3.06
N LEU A 143 -12.30 25.13 3.14
CA LEU A 143 -13.25 25.06 2.03
C LEU A 143 -14.13 26.32 1.97
N ASP A 144 -14.42 26.79 0.77
CA ASP A 144 -15.35 27.90 0.51
C ASP A 144 -16.80 27.42 0.57
N ALA A 145 -17.27 27.09 1.78
CA ALA A 145 -18.62 26.58 2.03
C ALA A 145 -19.13 26.97 3.43
N GLU A 146 -20.43 26.81 3.67
CA GLU A 146 -21.01 27.04 5.00
C GLU A 146 -20.43 26.03 5.99
N LYS A 147 -19.75 26.55 7.02
CA LYS A 147 -19.08 25.78 8.05
C LYS A 147 -19.97 25.66 9.29
N HIS A 148 -20.23 24.44 9.72
CA HIS A 148 -20.91 24.09 10.97
C HIS A 148 -19.94 23.38 11.91
N THR A 149 -19.70 23.93 13.10
CA THR A 149 -18.74 23.36 14.07
C THR A 149 -19.48 22.66 15.21
N PHE A 150 -19.09 21.41 15.46
CA PHE A 150 -19.55 20.55 16.54
C PHE A 150 -18.34 20.08 17.34
N GLY A 151 -18.04 20.72 18.47
CA GLY A 151 -16.87 20.35 19.28
C GLY A 151 -15.56 20.41 18.49
N LYS A 152 -15.00 19.24 18.15
CA LYS A 152 -13.76 19.07 17.36
C LYS A 152 -14.01 18.60 15.92
N VAL A 153 -15.26 18.61 15.46
CA VAL A 153 -15.64 18.24 14.11
C VAL A 153 -16.26 19.44 13.43
N ASP A 154 -15.76 19.76 12.24
CA ASP A 154 -16.36 20.75 11.35
C ASP A 154 -17.07 20.05 10.20
N VAL A 155 -18.22 20.55 9.80
CA VAL A 155 -18.97 20.08 8.63
C VAL A 155 -19.13 21.25 7.67
N TYR A 156 -18.72 21.04 6.42
CA TYR A 156 -18.88 21.97 5.31
C TYR A 156 -19.96 21.43 4.37
N LEU A 157 -21.06 22.17 4.20
CA LEU A 157 -22.14 21.80 3.27
C LEU A 157 -21.95 22.56 1.95
N LEU A 158 -21.76 21.82 0.85
CA LEU A 158 -21.49 22.36 -0.48
C LEU A 158 -22.75 22.31 -1.35
N ASP A 159 -23.27 21.09 -1.59
CA ASP A 159 -24.42 20.83 -2.45
C ASP A 159 -25.13 19.53 -2.01
N PRO A 160 -26.33 19.62 -1.41
CA PRO A 160 -27.02 18.45 -0.86
C PRO A 160 -27.60 17.51 -1.93
N ASP A 161 -27.60 17.88 -3.21
CA ASP A 161 -28.27 17.13 -4.30
C ASP A 161 -27.28 16.56 -5.35
N ARG A 162 -26.02 16.36 -4.96
CA ARG A 162 -24.89 16.04 -5.86
C ARG A 162 -24.67 14.54 -6.17
N ASN A 163 -25.56 13.66 -5.74
CA ASN A 163 -25.32 12.20 -5.79
C ASN A 163 -25.18 11.61 -7.21
N MET A 164 -25.90 12.15 -8.20
CA MET A 164 -25.91 11.62 -9.58
C MET A 164 -25.94 12.73 -10.62
N TRP A 165 -25.41 12.43 -11.81
CA TRP A 165 -25.30 13.39 -12.91
C TRP A 165 -25.67 12.73 -14.25
N LEU A 166 -26.09 13.55 -15.21
CA LEU A 166 -26.29 13.16 -16.60
C LEU A 166 -25.27 13.83 -17.50
N SER A 167 -24.69 13.05 -18.42
CA SER A 167 -23.83 13.56 -19.49
C SER A 167 -24.18 12.88 -20.82
N GLY A 168 -23.52 13.31 -21.89
CA GLY A 168 -23.50 12.57 -23.15
C GLY A 168 -22.64 11.29 -23.03
N THR A 169 -22.61 10.48 -24.09
CA THR A 169 -21.86 9.21 -24.09
C THR A 169 -20.45 9.32 -24.65
N ASP A 170 -20.12 10.44 -25.30
CA ASP A 170 -18.80 10.70 -25.91
C ASP A 170 -17.87 11.32 -24.86
N ILE A 171 -17.44 10.48 -23.92
CA ILE A 171 -16.67 10.90 -22.74
C ILE A 171 -15.20 11.10 -23.12
N PRO A 172 -14.59 12.25 -22.80
CA PRO A 172 -13.16 12.47 -22.99
C PRO A 172 -12.30 11.39 -22.36
N THR A 173 -11.25 11.01 -23.05
CA THR A 173 -10.35 9.91 -22.67
C THR A 173 -9.03 10.41 -22.10
N VAL A 174 -8.50 9.69 -21.12
CA VAL A 174 -7.27 10.05 -20.41
C VAL A 174 -6.33 8.85 -20.37
N ALA A 175 -5.14 8.99 -20.94
CA ALA A 175 -4.01 8.10 -20.73
C ALA A 175 -3.33 8.51 -19.41
N GLY A 176 -3.89 7.99 -18.32
CA GLY A 176 -3.57 8.41 -16.97
C GLY A 176 -4.06 7.43 -15.90
N GLY A 177 -3.57 7.60 -14.68
CA GLY A 177 -4.08 6.89 -13.52
C GLY A 177 -5.19 7.65 -12.82
N GLY A 178 -6.01 6.97 -12.00
CA GLY A 178 -7.09 7.60 -11.25
C GLY A 178 -6.67 8.82 -10.42
N GLU A 179 -5.42 8.86 -9.97
CA GLU A 179 -4.82 9.94 -9.19
C GLU A 179 -4.71 11.28 -9.95
N ILE A 180 -4.63 11.26 -11.28
CA ILE A 180 -4.48 12.52 -12.04
C ILE A 180 -5.81 13.27 -12.20
N LEU A 181 -6.94 12.58 -12.06
CA LEU A 181 -8.24 13.14 -12.38
C LEU A 181 -8.59 14.35 -11.51
N SER A 182 -8.16 14.37 -10.25
CA SER A 182 -8.34 15.53 -9.37
C SER A 182 -7.59 16.76 -9.89
N LEU A 183 -6.39 16.58 -10.45
CA LEU A 183 -5.65 17.67 -11.07
C LEU A 183 -6.28 18.08 -12.41
N VAL A 184 -6.73 17.13 -13.22
CA VAL A 184 -7.48 17.41 -14.46
C VAL A 184 -8.72 18.26 -14.16
N ASP A 185 -9.53 17.90 -13.16
CA ASP A 185 -10.70 18.68 -12.74
C ASP A 185 -10.32 20.08 -12.25
N THR A 186 -9.19 20.21 -11.57
CA THR A 186 -8.69 21.50 -11.05
C THR A 186 -8.26 22.44 -12.18
N VAL A 187 -7.61 21.91 -13.22
CA VAL A 187 -7.10 22.72 -14.35
C VAL A 187 -8.18 22.97 -15.40
N ASN A 188 -8.96 21.95 -15.75
CA ASN A 188 -9.92 22.00 -16.85
C ASN A 188 -11.37 22.29 -16.41
N GLY A 189 -11.67 22.18 -15.12
CA GLY A 189 -13.03 22.12 -14.59
C GLY A 189 -13.62 20.71 -14.65
N HIS A 190 -14.74 20.49 -13.93
CA HIS A 190 -15.36 19.18 -13.86
C HIS A 190 -15.85 18.67 -15.22
N SER A 191 -15.34 17.51 -15.63
CA SER A 191 -15.84 16.70 -16.73
C SER A 191 -15.72 15.22 -16.33
N PRO A 192 -16.67 14.34 -16.68
CA PRO A 192 -16.42 12.91 -16.61
C PRO A 192 -15.31 12.55 -17.60
N HIS A 193 -14.49 11.57 -17.22
CA HIS A 193 -13.39 11.06 -18.03
C HIS A 193 -13.44 9.54 -18.12
N LYS A 194 -12.79 8.98 -19.14
CA LYS A 194 -12.55 7.54 -19.24
C LYS A 194 -11.05 7.28 -19.28
N LEU A 195 -10.56 6.54 -18.30
CA LEU A 195 -9.16 6.09 -18.29
C LEU A 195 -8.95 5.01 -19.36
N VAL A 196 -7.90 5.16 -20.17
CA VAL A 196 -7.55 4.27 -21.28
C VAL A 196 -6.03 4.07 -21.36
N ASP A 197 -5.59 3.00 -22.02
CA ASP A 197 -4.18 2.66 -22.22
C ASP A 197 -3.57 3.26 -23.51
N ALA A 198 -4.42 3.70 -24.44
CA ALA A 198 -4.03 4.31 -25.72
C ALA A 198 -5.16 5.17 -26.31
N ASP A 199 -4.84 5.90 -27.39
CA ASP A 199 -5.77 6.72 -28.17
C ASP A 199 -6.54 7.76 -27.31
N ALA A 200 -5.83 8.37 -26.34
CA ALA A 200 -6.42 9.31 -25.40
C ALA A 200 -6.47 10.75 -25.92
N ASP A 201 -7.47 11.51 -25.47
CA ASP A 201 -7.55 12.96 -25.69
C ASP A 201 -6.57 13.73 -24.79
N ILE A 202 -6.34 13.24 -23.58
CA ILE A 202 -5.42 13.80 -22.58
C ILE A 202 -4.35 12.75 -22.24
N VAL A 203 -3.08 13.11 -22.37
CA VAL A 203 -1.93 12.29 -21.95
C VAL A 203 -1.33 12.84 -20.68
N THR A 204 -1.04 11.96 -19.73
CA THR A 204 -0.47 12.35 -18.43
C THR A 204 0.79 11.57 -18.09
N ASP A 205 1.55 12.05 -17.11
CA ASP A 205 2.70 11.33 -16.56
C ASP A 205 2.34 10.37 -15.41
N THR A 206 1.10 9.91 -15.39
CA THR A 206 0.57 8.91 -14.46
C THR A 206 -0.03 7.74 -15.22
N PRO A 207 -0.18 6.55 -14.61
CA PRO A 207 0.52 6.14 -13.38
C PRO A 207 2.04 6.04 -13.62
N GLN A 208 2.84 6.35 -12.61
CA GLN A 208 4.28 6.07 -12.66
C GLN A 208 4.56 4.65 -12.18
N LEU A 209 5.58 4.00 -12.72
CA LEU A 209 6.08 2.74 -12.17
C LEU A 209 6.79 3.03 -10.84
N VAL A 210 6.15 2.67 -9.74
CA VAL A 210 6.66 2.84 -8.37
C VAL A 210 6.43 1.56 -7.56
N GLY A 211 7.13 1.43 -6.43
CA GLY A 211 6.73 0.52 -5.36
C GLY A 211 5.95 1.28 -4.29
N THR A 212 4.91 0.69 -3.74
CA THR A 212 4.04 1.34 -2.74
C THR A 212 4.00 0.55 -1.44
N ASN A 213 4.10 1.28 -0.34
CA ASN A 213 3.85 0.74 0.99
C ASN A 213 2.35 0.85 1.29
N TYR A 214 1.64 -0.27 1.12
CA TYR A 214 0.19 -0.33 1.35
C TYR A 214 -0.26 0.05 2.76
N GLY A 215 0.63 0.07 3.76
CA GLY A 215 0.29 0.39 5.14
C GLY A 215 0.06 1.88 5.40
N ASP A 216 0.83 2.76 4.73
CA ASP A 216 0.75 4.21 4.89
C ASP A 216 0.44 4.94 3.57
N GLY A 217 0.50 4.26 2.42
CA GLY A 217 0.26 4.81 1.09
C GLY A 217 1.47 5.44 0.43
N ASN A 218 2.63 5.50 1.11
CA ASN A 218 3.82 6.12 0.56
C ASN A 218 4.40 5.31 -0.61
N SER A 219 4.74 6.00 -1.70
CA SER A 219 5.31 5.39 -2.90
C SER A 219 6.77 5.77 -3.08
N SER A 220 7.52 4.91 -3.77
CA SER A 220 8.91 5.19 -4.13
C SER A 220 9.03 6.27 -5.19
N ALA A 221 10.27 6.66 -5.52
CA ALA A 221 10.52 7.35 -6.78
C ALA A 221 10.18 6.46 -7.98
N ALA A 222 10.06 7.09 -9.16
CA ALA A 222 9.88 6.40 -10.44
C ALA A 222 11.01 5.40 -10.70
N LEU A 223 10.62 4.21 -11.15
CA LEU A 223 11.51 3.06 -11.39
C LEU A 223 11.65 2.79 -12.89
N ALA A 224 12.77 2.19 -13.26
CA ALA A 224 12.98 1.68 -14.61
C ALA A 224 12.37 0.28 -14.79
N ASP A 225 12.49 -0.56 -13.77
CA ASP A 225 12.01 -1.94 -13.74
C ASP A 225 11.60 -2.35 -12.32
N LEU A 226 10.75 -3.37 -12.21
CA LEU A 226 10.30 -3.91 -10.93
C LEU A 226 11.41 -4.54 -10.08
N SER A 227 12.56 -4.86 -10.67
CA SER A 227 13.74 -5.30 -9.92
C SER A 227 14.37 -4.20 -9.06
N GLU A 228 14.06 -2.92 -9.32
CA GLU A 228 14.56 -1.79 -8.53
C GLU A 228 13.78 -1.59 -7.21
N THR A 229 12.66 -2.29 -6.98
CA THR A 229 11.89 -2.17 -5.73
C THR A 229 12.12 -3.32 -4.75
N GLU A 230 12.17 -2.98 -3.47
CA GLU A 230 12.21 -3.96 -2.38
C GLU A 230 10.84 -4.55 -2.02
N VAL A 231 9.75 -3.98 -2.52
CA VAL A 231 8.38 -4.44 -2.23
C VAL A 231 8.19 -5.88 -2.71
N LYS A 232 7.86 -6.79 -1.79
CA LYS A 232 7.70 -8.24 -2.08
C LYS A 232 6.26 -8.67 -2.30
N ASN A 233 5.33 -7.73 -2.39
CA ASN A 233 3.94 -8.01 -2.70
C ASN A 233 3.80 -8.52 -4.14
N ARG A 234 2.76 -9.34 -4.40
CA ARG A 234 2.49 -9.87 -5.75
C ARG A 234 2.28 -8.76 -6.79
N LEU A 235 1.64 -7.68 -6.37
CA LEU A 235 1.53 -6.42 -7.08
C LEU A 235 2.31 -5.41 -6.25
N VAL A 236 3.13 -4.57 -6.90
CA VAL A 236 3.99 -3.61 -6.21
C VAL A 236 3.29 -2.28 -5.91
N ASP A 237 2.24 -1.97 -6.68
CA ASP A 237 1.42 -0.76 -6.59
C ASP A 237 -0.03 -1.11 -7.00
N TYR A 238 -0.98 -0.20 -6.74
CA TYR A 238 -2.37 -0.29 -7.18
C TYR A 238 -2.46 -0.29 -8.71
N PRO A 239 -3.02 -1.33 -9.34
CA PRO A 239 -3.20 -1.38 -10.79
C PRO A 239 -4.05 -0.23 -11.31
N SER A 240 -3.68 0.26 -12.49
CA SER A 240 -4.40 1.30 -13.20
C SER A 240 -4.62 0.94 -14.68
N ALA A 241 -5.61 1.55 -15.31
CA ALA A 241 -5.89 1.42 -16.74
C ALA A 241 -4.90 2.18 -17.64
N GLY A 242 -4.30 3.28 -17.15
CA GLY A 242 -3.36 4.10 -17.92
C GLY A 242 -2.02 3.41 -18.20
N PRO A 243 -1.30 3.81 -19.27
CA PRO A 243 0.01 3.27 -19.57
C PRO A 243 1.06 3.78 -18.55
N LEU A 244 1.99 2.92 -18.14
CA LEU A 244 2.97 3.26 -17.10
C LEU A 244 4.05 4.22 -17.62
N THR A 245 4.20 5.35 -16.95
CA THR A 245 5.37 6.22 -17.06
C THR A 245 6.54 5.57 -16.32
N THR A 246 7.66 5.34 -17.02
CA THR A 246 8.82 4.58 -16.51
C THR A 246 10.10 5.36 -16.70
N VAL A 247 11.14 5.01 -15.92
CA VAL A 247 12.48 5.52 -16.18
C VAL A 247 13.12 4.75 -17.35
N VAL A 248 13.48 5.44 -18.42
CA VAL A 248 14.31 4.92 -19.50
C VAL A 248 15.77 5.19 -19.17
N THR A 249 16.60 4.16 -19.22
CA THR A 249 18.02 4.24 -18.82
C THR A 249 18.96 4.06 -20.00
N GLU A 250 20.04 4.83 -20.01
CA GLU A 250 21.26 4.49 -20.74
C GLU A 250 22.31 4.07 -19.71
N GLY A 251 22.93 2.90 -19.90
CA GLY A 251 23.75 2.29 -18.84
C GLY A 251 22.90 1.69 -17.71
N GLU A 252 23.53 1.42 -16.57
CA GLU A 252 22.90 0.81 -15.39
C GLU A 252 23.33 1.57 -14.13
N ILE A 253 22.37 1.83 -13.24
CA ILE A 253 22.62 2.33 -11.88
C ILE A 253 21.85 1.43 -10.93
N SER A 254 22.53 0.90 -9.91
CA SER A 254 21.92 0.24 -8.77
C SER A 254 22.60 0.70 -7.49
N ALA A 255 21.90 0.60 -6.36
CA ALA A 255 22.44 0.95 -5.06
C ALA A 255 22.10 -0.14 -4.03
N SER A 256 22.77 -0.12 -2.88
CA SER A 256 22.46 -0.99 -1.75
C SER A 256 21.02 -0.85 -1.28
N SER A 257 20.58 0.40 -1.21
CA SER A 257 19.24 0.84 -0.81
C SER A 257 19.07 2.31 -1.21
N SER A 258 17.85 2.86 -1.13
CA SER A 258 17.60 4.29 -1.30
C SER A 258 16.60 4.80 -0.27
N ALA A 259 16.79 6.03 0.21
CA ALA A 259 15.79 6.69 1.06
C ALA A 259 14.47 6.96 0.30
N SER A 260 14.47 6.83 -1.02
CA SER A 260 13.27 6.81 -1.85
C SER A 260 12.51 5.49 -1.83
N ASP A 261 13.05 4.41 -1.26
CA ASP A 261 12.37 3.12 -1.28
C ASP A 261 11.10 3.17 -0.43
N ALA A 262 10.04 2.51 -0.90
CA ALA A 262 8.76 2.45 -0.17
C ALA A 262 8.89 1.75 1.20
N THR A 263 9.92 0.92 1.35
CA THR A 263 10.28 0.22 2.59
C THR A 263 11.09 1.08 3.56
N SER A 264 11.46 2.30 3.17
CA SER A 264 12.27 3.21 3.99
C SER A 264 11.60 3.53 5.32
N PHE A 265 12.36 3.37 6.41
CA PHE A 265 11.86 3.63 7.75
C PHE A 265 11.61 5.12 7.97
N GLY A 266 10.39 5.47 8.35
CA GLY A 266 9.95 6.87 8.50
C GLY A 266 9.32 7.48 7.25
N GLY A 267 9.10 6.68 6.20
CA GLY A 267 8.50 7.10 4.94
C GLY A 267 9.52 7.18 3.80
N SER A 268 9.04 7.10 2.57
CA SER A 268 9.85 7.28 1.37
C SER A 268 10.12 8.77 1.13
N ASN A 269 11.28 9.07 0.55
CA ASN A 269 11.62 10.41 0.04
C ASN A 269 12.06 10.29 -1.43
N PRO A 270 11.16 10.52 -2.41
CA PRO A 270 11.48 10.32 -3.82
C PRO A 270 12.64 11.17 -4.36
N ASP A 271 12.90 12.35 -3.78
CA ASP A 271 14.05 13.19 -4.13
C ASP A 271 15.41 12.57 -3.80
N ARG A 272 15.43 11.56 -2.92
CA ARG A 272 16.64 10.85 -2.50
C ARG A 272 16.88 9.54 -3.25
N SER A 273 16.37 9.46 -4.48
CA SER A 273 16.48 8.28 -5.34
C SER A 273 17.75 8.26 -6.19
N ILE A 274 18.02 7.11 -6.80
CA ILE A 274 19.10 6.95 -7.78
C ILE A 274 18.87 7.79 -9.06
N ASN A 275 17.66 8.31 -9.30
CA ASN A 275 17.41 9.23 -10.42
C ASN A 275 18.13 10.57 -10.21
N SER A 276 18.23 11.03 -8.96
CA SER A 276 18.93 12.27 -8.59
C SER A 276 20.43 12.23 -8.88
N LEU A 277 21.03 11.03 -8.97
CA LEU A 277 22.46 10.89 -9.30
C LEU A 277 22.81 11.42 -10.69
N VAL A 278 21.84 11.51 -11.62
CA VAL A 278 22.10 11.81 -13.04
C VAL A 278 21.17 12.88 -13.60
N ASP A 279 20.50 13.65 -12.74
CA ASP A 279 19.58 14.72 -13.15
C ASP A 279 20.31 16.04 -13.52
N GLY A 280 21.63 16.06 -13.41
CA GLY A 280 22.48 17.21 -13.73
C GLY A 280 22.40 18.36 -12.73
N ARG A 281 21.87 18.12 -11.53
CA ARG A 281 21.76 19.12 -10.45
C ARG A 281 22.63 18.72 -9.27
N ARG A 282 22.99 19.73 -8.47
CA ARG A 282 23.78 19.57 -7.22
C ARG A 282 22.99 19.94 -5.97
N THR A 283 21.68 20.10 -6.14
CA THR A 283 20.72 20.44 -5.10
C THR A 283 19.80 19.28 -4.76
N THR A 284 19.87 18.22 -5.56
CA THR A 284 19.23 16.93 -5.41
C THR A 284 20.33 15.93 -5.08
N ASP A 285 20.05 14.98 -4.19
CA ASP A 285 21.05 14.07 -3.66
C ASP A 285 20.44 12.70 -3.45
N TRP A 286 21.09 11.64 -3.92
CA TRP A 286 20.79 10.30 -3.46
C TRP A 286 21.30 10.10 -2.03
N TYR A 287 20.49 9.43 -1.21
CA TYR A 287 20.91 8.88 0.09
C TYR A 287 20.44 7.43 0.19
N PRO A 288 21.20 6.55 0.86
CA PRO A 288 20.72 5.20 1.19
C PRO A 288 19.58 5.27 2.22
N THR A 289 18.86 4.17 2.41
CA THR A 289 17.81 4.08 3.42
C THR A 289 18.38 4.36 4.83
N PRO A 290 17.70 5.11 5.71
CA PRO A 290 18.14 5.30 7.08
C PRO A 290 18.39 3.96 7.80
N GLY A 291 19.64 3.75 8.25
CA GLY A 291 20.07 2.51 8.91
C GLY A 291 20.94 1.59 8.05
N ASP A 292 21.11 1.88 6.76
CA ASP A 292 22.14 1.25 5.93
C ASP A 292 23.53 1.69 6.40
N MET A 293 24.34 0.72 6.85
CA MET A 293 25.65 0.96 7.47
C MET A 293 26.82 0.79 6.49
N ASP A 294 26.60 0.09 5.37
CA ASP A 294 27.61 -0.21 4.37
C ASP A 294 27.11 0.15 2.95
N PRO A 295 26.76 1.43 2.70
CA PRO A 295 26.09 1.80 1.46
C PRO A 295 27.02 1.73 0.24
N TRP A 296 26.46 1.32 -0.89
CA TRP A 296 27.18 1.24 -2.16
C TRP A 296 26.33 1.67 -3.35
N ILE A 297 26.98 2.14 -4.41
CA ILE A 297 26.39 2.43 -5.71
C ILE A 297 27.18 1.66 -6.77
N LYS A 298 26.50 0.97 -7.67
CA LYS A 298 27.09 0.36 -8.85
C LYS A 298 26.61 1.10 -10.09
N VAL A 299 27.55 1.49 -10.94
CA VAL A 299 27.27 2.18 -12.21
C VAL A 299 27.93 1.46 -13.39
N SER A 300 27.28 1.49 -14.54
CA SER A 300 27.81 1.01 -15.83
C SER A 300 27.37 1.93 -16.96
N GLY A 301 28.27 2.23 -17.89
CA GLY A 301 27.99 3.09 -19.06
C GLY A 301 28.93 2.78 -20.21
N THR A 302 29.31 3.79 -20.98
CA THR A 302 30.23 3.66 -22.13
C THR A 302 31.57 4.37 -21.90
N GLY A 303 31.62 5.33 -20.97
CA GLY A 303 32.80 6.11 -20.65
C GLY A 303 33.82 5.38 -19.77
N SER A 304 35.10 5.76 -19.90
CA SER A 304 36.19 5.33 -18.99
C SER A 304 36.56 6.41 -17.97
N SER A 305 35.80 7.51 -17.93
CA SER A 305 35.96 8.61 -16.99
C SER A 305 34.64 8.83 -16.27
N MET A 306 34.69 8.85 -14.94
CA MET A 306 33.53 9.06 -14.08
C MET A 306 33.82 10.20 -13.11
N THR A 307 32.91 11.16 -12.98
CA THR A 307 33.01 12.25 -12.00
C THR A 307 31.94 12.06 -10.94
N ILE A 308 32.35 12.12 -9.67
CA ILE A 308 31.44 12.05 -8.52
C ILE A 308 31.45 13.41 -7.82
N THR A 309 30.27 13.96 -7.53
CA THR A 309 30.07 15.09 -6.63
C THR A 309 29.33 14.59 -5.39
N PRO A 310 29.97 14.57 -4.21
CA PRO A 310 29.33 14.04 -3.02
C PRO A 310 28.45 15.10 -2.33
N ALA A 311 27.37 14.66 -1.69
CA ALA A 311 26.49 15.51 -0.89
C ALA A 311 27.06 15.78 0.52
N ASP A 312 27.93 14.88 1.01
CA ASP A 312 28.63 14.96 2.30
C ASP A 312 30.13 14.68 2.14
N ASP A 313 30.92 14.97 3.17
CA ASP A 313 32.31 14.51 3.22
C ASP A 313 32.32 12.98 3.42
N VAL A 314 32.97 12.23 2.53
CA VAL A 314 32.89 10.75 2.54
C VAL A 314 34.15 10.12 1.96
N THR A 315 34.58 8.98 2.51
CA THR A 315 35.62 8.16 1.88
C THR A 315 34.97 7.13 0.98
N VAL A 316 35.30 7.16 -0.30
CA VAL A 316 34.80 6.18 -1.27
C VAL A 316 35.89 5.16 -1.64
N THR A 317 35.50 3.90 -1.72
CA THR A 317 36.28 2.83 -2.36
C THR A 317 35.66 2.55 -3.72
N ILE A 318 36.40 2.82 -4.79
CA ILE A 318 35.96 2.62 -6.17
C ILE A 318 36.68 1.39 -6.73
N THR A 319 35.90 0.38 -7.05
CA THR A 319 36.35 -0.85 -7.70
C THR A 319 35.87 -0.86 -9.15
N SER A 320 36.79 -0.92 -10.10
CA SER A 320 36.48 -1.00 -11.54
C SER A 320 37.37 -2.07 -12.16
N GLY A 321 36.79 -3.20 -12.59
CA GLY A 321 37.53 -4.35 -13.09
C GLY A 321 38.50 -4.91 -12.04
N GLY A 322 39.79 -4.86 -12.34
CA GLY A 322 40.85 -5.24 -11.38
C GLY A 322 41.46 -4.07 -10.59
N SER A 323 41.00 -2.85 -10.81
CA SER A 323 41.53 -1.64 -10.19
C SER A 323 40.69 -1.23 -8.98
N VAL A 324 41.36 -0.90 -7.88
CA VAL A 324 40.74 -0.36 -6.67
C VAL A 324 41.39 0.99 -6.33
N SER A 325 40.57 1.99 -6.07
CA SER A 325 41.00 3.34 -5.66
C SER A 325 40.23 3.74 -4.40
N VAL A 326 40.92 4.19 -3.37
CA VAL A 326 40.31 4.74 -2.15
C VAL A 326 40.58 6.24 -2.11
N ARG A 327 39.55 7.06 -1.94
CA ARG A 327 39.69 8.52 -1.92
C ARG A 327 38.68 9.17 -1.00
N GLU A 328 39.16 10.13 -0.22
CA GLU A 328 38.32 11.06 0.52
C GLU A 328 37.77 12.12 -0.45
N LEU A 329 36.45 12.29 -0.45
CA LEU A 329 35.73 13.28 -1.23
C LEU A 329 35.18 14.33 -0.29
N GLU A 330 35.31 15.60 -0.68
CA GLU A 330 34.76 16.73 0.06
C GLU A 330 33.40 17.14 -0.53
N LYS A 331 32.45 17.46 0.36
CA LYS A 331 31.11 17.92 0.03
C LYS A 331 31.11 18.96 -1.10
N ASN A 332 30.27 18.72 -2.11
CA ASN A 332 30.08 19.57 -3.30
C ASN A 332 31.34 19.78 -4.18
N LYS A 333 32.42 19.02 -3.97
CA LYS A 333 33.62 19.10 -4.82
C LYS A 333 33.66 17.94 -5.83
N PRO A 334 33.41 18.21 -7.13
CA PRO A 334 33.44 17.16 -8.15
C PRO A 334 34.85 16.57 -8.25
N THR A 335 34.93 15.24 -8.26
CA THR A 335 36.20 14.51 -8.33
C THR A 335 36.11 13.44 -9.42
N THR A 336 37.03 13.52 -10.39
CA THR A 336 37.08 12.61 -11.53
C THR A 336 38.00 11.42 -11.27
N PHE A 337 37.54 10.24 -11.71
CA PHE A 337 38.20 8.96 -11.65
C PHE A 337 38.32 8.35 -13.04
N THR A 338 39.44 7.69 -13.30
CA THR A 338 39.64 6.89 -14.52
C THR A 338 39.31 5.43 -14.21
N LEU A 339 38.39 4.87 -14.95
CA LEU A 339 37.92 3.50 -14.81
C LEU A 339 38.71 2.55 -15.72
N SER A 340 38.98 1.33 -15.26
CA SER A 340 39.71 0.33 -16.06
C SER A 340 38.81 -0.39 -17.07
N VAL A 341 37.52 -0.40 -16.78
CA VAL A 341 36.39 -0.87 -17.58
C VAL A 341 35.24 0.13 -17.38
N PRO A 342 34.25 0.24 -18.30
CA PRO A 342 33.17 1.23 -18.18
C PRO A 342 32.09 0.82 -17.16
N GLU A 343 32.53 0.37 -15.99
CA GLU A 343 31.72 0.02 -14.83
C GLU A 343 32.53 0.30 -13.55
N ALA A 344 31.81 0.63 -12.47
CA ALA A 344 32.39 0.86 -11.15
C ALA A 344 31.41 0.46 -10.04
N LEU A 345 31.94 -0.14 -8.98
CA LEU A 345 31.30 -0.25 -7.66
C LEU A 345 31.92 0.83 -6.75
N ILE A 346 31.08 1.66 -6.15
CA ILE A 346 31.43 2.78 -5.28
C ILE A 346 30.91 2.43 -3.89
N GLU A 347 31.78 2.03 -2.98
CA GLU A 347 31.45 1.73 -1.58
C GLU A 347 31.75 2.96 -0.72
N LEU A 348 30.80 3.36 0.13
CA LEU A 348 30.94 4.49 1.05
C LEU A 348 31.29 3.95 2.44
N ASP A 349 32.17 4.64 3.17
CA ASP A 349 32.65 4.19 4.49
C ASP A 349 31.65 4.40 5.64
N HIS A 350 30.57 5.14 5.38
CA HIS A 350 29.46 5.37 6.31
C HIS A 350 28.21 5.89 5.57
N TYR A 351 27.11 6.10 6.29
CA TYR A 351 25.91 6.76 5.79
C TYR A 351 26.22 8.20 5.30
N ALA A 352 26.20 8.40 3.98
CA ALA A 352 26.45 9.68 3.32
C ALA A 352 25.73 9.72 1.95
N GLY A 353 25.47 10.93 1.44
CA GLY A 353 24.80 11.12 0.15
C GLY A 353 25.74 11.46 -1.02
N ILE A 354 25.26 11.24 -2.24
CA ILE A 354 25.92 11.63 -3.50
C ILE A 354 24.97 12.51 -4.30
N SER A 355 25.43 13.70 -4.68
CA SER A 355 24.64 14.66 -5.46
C SER A 355 24.60 14.28 -6.94
N GLU A 356 25.75 13.95 -7.52
CA GLU A 356 25.86 13.81 -8.97
C GLU A 356 26.94 12.78 -9.35
N ILE A 357 26.63 11.95 -10.33
CA ILE A 357 27.57 11.07 -11.03
C ILE A 357 27.48 11.35 -12.52
N THR A 358 28.59 11.77 -13.12
CA THR A 358 28.67 12.02 -14.57
C THR A 358 29.57 10.98 -15.22
N MET A 359 29.06 10.27 -16.23
CA MET A 359 29.79 9.30 -17.05
C MET A 359 29.14 9.21 -18.44
N ASP A 360 29.93 9.03 -19.50
CA ASP A 360 29.37 8.85 -20.85
C ASP A 360 28.51 7.58 -20.93
N GLY A 361 27.35 7.68 -21.58
CA GLY A 361 26.38 6.58 -21.70
C GLY A 361 25.73 6.18 -20.38
N LEU A 362 25.61 7.12 -19.43
CA LEU A 362 24.87 6.97 -18.18
C LEU A 362 23.77 8.04 -18.11
N SER A 363 22.51 7.63 -18.18
CA SER A 363 21.38 8.54 -18.01
C SER A 363 20.15 7.80 -17.48
N ARG A 364 19.27 8.54 -16.81
CA ARG A 364 17.96 8.06 -16.33
C ARG A 364 16.94 9.14 -16.60
N THR A 365 15.94 8.83 -17.41
CA THR A 365 14.94 9.79 -17.89
C THR A 365 13.55 9.25 -17.61
N ILE A 366 12.72 10.00 -16.89
CA ILE A 366 11.31 9.64 -16.68
C ILE A 366 10.55 9.94 -17.98
N THR A 367 10.06 8.90 -18.65
CA THR A 367 9.48 9.00 -19.99
C THR A 367 8.01 8.61 -19.99
N VAL A 368 7.17 9.50 -20.51
CA VAL A 368 5.74 9.29 -20.72
C VAL A 368 5.52 8.46 -22.00
N PRO A 369 4.69 7.41 -21.97
CA PRO A 369 4.44 6.56 -23.14
C PRO A 369 3.74 7.30 -24.31
N ASP A 370 4.30 7.15 -25.52
CA ASP A 370 3.67 7.63 -26.76
C ASP A 370 2.56 6.65 -27.21
N THR A 371 1.34 6.91 -26.75
CA THR A 371 0.18 6.02 -26.95
C THR A 371 -1.04 6.71 -27.58
N ALA A 372 -0.96 8.02 -27.85
CA ALA A 372 -2.11 8.83 -28.24
C ALA A 372 -1.80 9.73 -29.47
N PRO A 373 -2.08 9.27 -30.70
CA PRO A 373 -1.74 10.01 -31.92
C PRO A 373 -2.53 11.33 -32.10
N ASP A 374 -3.73 11.40 -31.53
CA ASP A 374 -4.66 12.52 -31.67
C ASP A 374 -4.79 13.36 -30.37
N VAL A 375 -3.82 13.25 -29.46
CA VAL A 375 -3.76 13.99 -28.19
C VAL A 375 -4.05 15.48 -28.37
N GLN A 376 -4.83 16.03 -27.45
CA GLN A 376 -5.22 17.44 -27.40
C GLN A 376 -4.58 18.18 -26.22
N GLN A 377 -4.23 17.46 -25.17
CA GLN A 377 -3.60 18.01 -23.97
C GLN A 377 -2.57 17.05 -23.38
N PHE A 378 -1.42 17.60 -22.99
CA PHE A 378 -0.50 16.95 -22.07
C PHE A 378 -0.60 17.58 -20.68
N LEU A 379 -0.61 16.78 -19.62
CA LEU A 379 -0.59 17.22 -18.23
C LEU A 379 0.48 16.45 -17.45
N PHE A 380 1.46 17.17 -16.90
CA PHE A 380 2.55 16.60 -16.12
C PHE A 380 2.50 17.09 -14.68
N GLN A 381 2.89 16.27 -13.70
CA GLN A 381 2.89 16.65 -12.29
C GLN A 381 3.96 15.97 -11.42
N ARG A 382 4.20 16.56 -10.24
CA ARG A 382 5.04 16.01 -9.16
C ARG A 382 4.31 15.95 -7.81
N LEU A 383 2.98 15.94 -7.80
CA LEU A 383 2.15 15.90 -6.59
C LEU A 383 2.05 14.48 -6.01
N THR A 384 1.87 13.48 -6.87
CA THR A 384 1.62 12.07 -6.47
C THR A 384 2.92 11.30 -6.21
N VAL A 385 4.00 11.69 -6.89
CA VAL A 385 5.38 11.27 -6.59
C VAL A 385 6.18 12.55 -6.30
N PRO A 386 6.25 12.99 -5.03
CA PRO A 386 6.79 14.29 -4.66
C PRO A 386 8.30 14.36 -4.87
N THR A 387 8.70 15.16 -5.85
CA THR A 387 10.09 15.55 -6.12
C THR A 387 10.24 17.08 -6.11
N ALA A 388 11.46 17.60 -6.02
CA ALA A 388 11.78 19.02 -6.06
C ALA A 388 11.67 19.61 -7.49
N HIS A 389 11.85 18.76 -8.50
CA HIS A 389 11.79 19.13 -9.91
C HIS A 389 10.90 18.16 -10.69
N LEU A 390 10.21 18.68 -11.69
CA LEU A 390 9.44 17.95 -12.67
C LEU A 390 10.27 17.86 -13.95
N ASP A 391 10.83 16.68 -14.19
CA ASP A 391 11.57 16.34 -15.40
C ASP A 391 10.85 15.22 -16.15
N ARG A 392 10.41 15.47 -17.39
CA ARG A 392 9.65 14.51 -18.19
C ARG A 392 10.08 14.52 -19.64
N ALA A 393 10.41 13.35 -20.17
CA ALA A 393 10.46 13.13 -21.61
C ALA A 393 9.07 12.71 -22.12
N PHE A 394 8.66 13.27 -23.25
CA PHE A 394 7.40 12.92 -23.90
C PHE A 394 7.51 13.13 -25.41
N THR A 395 6.59 12.54 -26.17
CA THR A 395 6.56 12.65 -27.64
C THR A 395 5.33 13.43 -28.09
N ALA A 396 5.55 14.49 -28.88
CA ALA A 396 4.49 15.12 -29.65
C ALA A 396 4.26 14.32 -30.93
N PRO A 397 3.08 13.69 -31.14
CA PRO A 397 2.86 12.78 -32.27
C PRO A 397 2.75 13.52 -33.61
N ARG A 398 2.44 14.82 -33.57
CA ARG A 398 2.26 15.73 -34.70
C ARG A 398 2.74 17.13 -34.31
N ASP A 399 2.87 18.00 -35.30
CA ASP A 399 3.04 19.43 -35.03
C ASP A 399 1.75 19.95 -34.38
N MET A 400 1.88 20.65 -33.27
CA MET A 400 0.76 21.17 -32.46
C MET A 400 1.01 22.64 -32.10
N THR A 401 -0.06 23.41 -31.99
CA THR A 401 -0.01 24.75 -31.39
C THR A 401 -0.66 24.66 -30.01
N VAL A 402 0.14 24.75 -28.96
CA VAL A 402 -0.32 24.48 -27.58
C VAL A 402 -0.20 25.73 -26.73
N THR A 403 -1.15 25.92 -25.82
CA THR A 403 -1.07 26.92 -24.76
C THR A 403 -0.46 26.27 -23.52
N VAL A 404 0.60 26.88 -23.02
CA VAL A 404 1.29 26.43 -21.80
C VAL A 404 0.61 27.07 -20.59
N ASP A 405 0.25 26.25 -19.60
CA ASP A 405 -0.21 26.69 -18.28
C ASP A 405 0.48 25.86 -17.19
N ALA A 406 0.60 26.40 -15.98
CA ALA A 406 1.35 25.78 -14.89
C ALA A 406 0.97 26.38 -13.53
N GLU A 407 1.22 25.66 -12.43
CA GLU A 407 1.15 26.22 -11.07
C GLU A 407 2.03 27.47 -10.95
N SER A 408 3.26 27.37 -11.46
CA SER A 408 4.19 28.49 -11.55
C SER A 408 4.77 28.61 -12.95
N CYS A 409 4.48 29.73 -13.61
CA CYS A 409 5.05 30.08 -14.91
C CYS A 409 6.54 30.51 -14.86
N ARG A 410 7.28 30.08 -13.82
CA ARG A 410 8.69 30.39 -13.63
C ARG A 410 9.53 29.15 -13.89
N ASN A 411 10.67 29.34 -14.55
CA ASN A 411 11.66 28.28 -14.78
C ASN A 411 11.06 27.03 -15.47
N ILE A 412 10.28 27.24 -16.53
CA ILE A 412 9.85 26.15 -17.41
C ILE A 412 10.82 26.12 -18.59
N GLU A 413 11.46 24.98 -18.79
CA GLU A 413 12.39 24.74 -19.89
C GLU A 413 11.89 23.57 -20.73
N LEU A 414 11.83 23.77 -22.04
CA LEU A 414 11.48 22.75 -23.03
C LEU A 414 12.66 22.58 -23.98
N ASN A 415 13.24 21.39 -24.05
CA ASN A 415 14.44 21.08 -24.82
C ASN A 415 15.64 22.01 -24.50
N GLY A 416 15.74 22.44 -23.24
CA GLY A 416 16.78 23.37 -22.75
C GLY A 416 16.52 24.85 -23.09
N GLU A 417 15.42 25.18 -23.76
CA GLU A 417 15.01 26.57 -23.99
C GLU A 417 13.95 26.99 -22.96
N ARG A 418 14.11 28.18 -22.38
CA ARG A 418 13.13 28.73 -21.44
C ARG A 418 11.88 29.19 -22.14
N ILE A 419 10.74 28.68 -21.71
CA ILE A 419 9.41 29.07 -22.19
C ILE A 419 8.64 29.81 -21.11
N ARG A 420 7.56 30.49 -21.53
CA ARG A 420 6.57 31.13 -20.64
C ARG A 420 5.23 30.44 -20.80
N CYS A 421 4.29 30.74 -19.89
CA CYS A 421 2.89 30.37 -20.06
C CYS A 421 2.26 31.21 -21.18
N GLU A 422 2.53 30.82 -22.41
CA GLU A 422 2.01 31.43 -23.63
C GLU A 422 1.73 30.33 -24.66
N THR A 423 1.15 30.71 -25.79
CA THR A 423 0.97 29.79 -26.90
C THR A 423 2.28 29.58 -27.64
N ILE A 424 2.70 28.33 -27.79
CA ILE A 424 3.93 27.93 -28.46
C ILE A 424 3.64 26.91 -29.58
N GLU A 425 4.54 26.86 -30.55
CA GLU A 425 4.59 25.75 -31.49
C GLU A 425 5.33 24.59 -30.84
N LEU A 426 4.73 23.41 -30.84
CA LEU A 426 5.28 22.16 -30.37
C LEU A 426 5.48 21.25 -31.60
N PRO A 427 6.68 21.24 -32.20
CA PRO A 427 6.96 20.40 -33.36
C PRO A 427 6.80 18.92 -33.05
N ARG A 428 6.52 18.10 -34.05
CA ARG A 428 6.53 16.65 -33.91
C ARG A 428 7.91 16.14 -33.45
N GLY A 429 7.93 15.28 -32.44
CA GLY A 429 9.14 14.59 -32.00
C GLY A 429 9.20 14.42 -30.49
N GLU A 430 10.38 14.01 -30.01
CA GLU A 430 10.67 13.90 -28.59
C GLU A 430 10.97 15.28 -27.99
N HIS A 431 10.45 15.50 -26.79
CA HIS A 431 10.66 16.70 -26.01
C HIS A 431 11.05 16.36 -24.58
N MET A 432 11.85 17.24 -23.99
CA MET A 432 12.23 17.19 -22.59
C MET A 432 11.70 18.43 -21.87
N LEU A 433 10.83 18.22 -20.90
CA LEU A 433 10.32 19.25 -20.00
C LEU A 433 11.15 19.24 -18.71
N HIS A 434 11.61 20.41 -18.29
CA HIS A 434 12.27 20.63 -17.01
C HIS A 434 11.63 21.82 -16.30
N THR A 435 11.18 21.65 -15.06
CA THR A 435 10.66 22.75 -14.25
C THR A 435 10.69 22.49 -12.74
N SER A 436 10.50 23.53 -11.94
CA SER A 436 10.18 23.43 -10.51
C SER A 436 8.68 23.55 -10.21
N SER A 437 7.85 23.85 -11.21
CA SER A 437 6.40 23.90 -11.07
C SER A 437 5.85 22.54 -10.61
N GLU A 438 4.77 22.55 -9.83
CA GLU A 438 4.10 21.32 -9.39
C GLU A 438 3.40 20.57 -10.51
N TRP A 439 2.85 21.33 -11.46
CA TRP A 439 2.24 20.81 -12.67
C TRP A 439 2.44 21.76 -13.83
N VAL A 440 2.36 21.21 -15.05
CA VAL A 440 2.39 21.94 -16.33
C VAL A 440 1.43 21.27 -17.29
N THR A 441 0.66 22.07 -18.03
CA THR A 441 -0.13 21.62 -19.17
C THR A 441 0.33 22.21 -20.48
N LEU A 442 0.24 21.41 -21.54
CA LEU A 442 0.38 21.84 -22.93
C LEU A 442 -0.94 21.53 -23.64
N THR A 443 -1.76 22.53 -23.90
CA THR A 443 -3.16 22.34 -24.32
C THR A 443 -3.41 22.96 -25.70
N GLU A 444 -3.78 22.15 -26.69
CA GLU A 444 -4.29 22.63 -27.98
C GLU A 444 -5.80 22.95 -27.88
N ALA A 445 -6.57 22.02 -27.31
CA ALA A 445 -7.97 22.19 -26.98
C ALA A 445 -8.29 21.38 -25.72
N VAL A 446 -9.09 21.95 -24.80
CA VAL A 446 -9.50 21.25 -23.57
C VAL A 446 -10.59 20.22 -23.91
N PRO A 447 -10.32 18.91 -23.82
CA PRO A 447 -11.34 17.88 -24.03
C PRO A 447 -12.30 17.91 -22.85
N SER A 448 -13.58 18.19 -23.08
CA SER A 448 -14.57 18.26 -22.01
C SER A 448 -15.97 17.94 -22.52
N ILE A 449 -16.79 17.42 -21.61
CA ILE A 449 -18.22 17.23 -21.84
C ILE A 449 -19.01 17.70 -20.62
N SER A 450 -20.10 18.43 -20.84
CA SER A 450 -20.94 18.89 -19.72
C SER A 450 -21.58 17.71 -18.99
N ALA A 451 -21.56 17.77 -17.67
CA ALA A 451 -22.41 16.97 -16.81
C ALA A 451 -23.39 17.88 -16.06
N VAL A 452 -24.64 17.44 -15.89
CA VAL A 452 -25.68 18.18 -15.16
C VAL A 452 -26.21 17.32 -14.01
N PRO A 453 -26.39 17.87 -12.79
CA PRO A 453 -26.93 17.11 -11.66
C PRO A 453 -28.30 16.53 -11.99
N THR A 454 -28.59 15.34 -11.47
CA THR A 454 -29.87 14.68 -11.67
C THR A 454 -30.33 13.94 -10.40
N GLY A 455 -31.64 13.89 -10.20
CA GLY A 455 -32.26 13.04 -9.18
C GLY A 455 -32.45 11.61 -9.66
N SER A 456 -33.26 10.83 -8.93
CA SER A 456 -33.61 9.46 -9.33
C SER A 456 -34.54 9.39 -10.54
N THR A 457 -35.28 10.45 -10.86
CA THR A 457 -36.25 10.47 -11.96
C THR A 457 -35.64 11.08 -13.22
N ILE A 458 -35.52 10.26 -14.27
CA ILE A 458 -34.90 10.63 -15.54
C ILE A 458 -35.98 10.94 -16.58
N THR A 459 -35.87 12.09 -17.23
CA THR A 459 -36.71 12.51 -18.36
C THR A 459 -36.23 11.87 -19.67
N ALA A 460 -37.13 11.64 -20.63
CA ALA A 460 -36.73 11.06 -21.92
C ALA A 460 -35.90 12.05 -22.77
N ALA A 461 -34.92 11.53 -23.51
CA ALA A 461 -34.17 12.26 -24.53
C ALA A 461 -34.20 11.49 -25.86
N ASP A 462 -33.90 12.14 -26.97
CA ASP A 462 -33.87 11.54 -28.32
C ASP A 462 -32.53 10.88 -28.69
N HIS A 463 -31.58 10.89 -27.76
CA HIS A 463 -30.24 10.32 -27.88
C HIS A 463 -29.88 9.53 -26.62
N ASP A 464 -28.86 8.67 -26.72
CA ASP A 464 -28.32 7.95 -25.58
C ASP A 464 -27.60 8.93 -24.64
N ARG A 465 -27.73 8.71 -23.34
CA ARG A 465 -27.08 9.51 -22.29
C ARG A 465 -26.34 8.60 -21.33
N LEU A 466 -25.43 9.19 -20.58
CA LEU A 466 -24.73 8.50 -19.51
C LEU A 466 -25.21 8.99 -18.14
N LEU A 467 -25.68 8.07 -17.32
CA LEU A 467 -25.91 8.31 -15.89
C LEU A 467 -24.61 8.07 -15.15
N LEU A 468 -24.01 9.15 -14.68
CA LEU A 468 -22.85 9.12 -13.80
C LEU A 468 -23.35 8.89 -12.38
N THR A 469 -22.81 7.89 -11.71
CA THR A 469 -23.07 7.68 -10.29
C THR A 469 -21.80 7.97 -9.51
N SER A 470 -21.94 8.46 -8.29
CA SER A 470 -20.80 8.62 -7.39
C SER A 470 -20.20 7.30 -6.90
N ARG A 471 -20.81 6.14 -7.19
CA ARG A 471 -20.49 4.85 -6.54
C ARG A 471 -19.29 4.17 -7.19
N ALA A 472 -18.52 3.42 -6.39
CA ALA A 472 -17.46 2.56 -6.92
C ALA A 472 -18.05 1.46 -7.83
N PHE A 473 -17.34 1.13 -8.90
CA PHE A 473 -17.73 0.09 -9.85
C PHE A 473 -17.83 -1.27 -9.17
N ASN A 474 -18.92 -1.98 -9.45
CA ASN A 474 -19.09 -3.35 -9.01
C ASN A 474 -19.89 -4.14 -10.07
N PRO A 475 -19.36 -5.27 -10.58
CA PRO A 475 -20.02 -6.04 -11.63
C PRO A 475 -21.39 -6.61 -11.21
N GLY A 476 -21.67 -6.71 -9.91
CA GLY A 476 -22.99 -7.12 -9.40
C GLY A 476 -24.02 -5.99 -9.35
N SER A 477 -23.60 -4.74 -9.45
CA SER A 477 -24.48 -3.56 -9.42
C SER A 477 -25.20 -3.40 -10.76
N GLN A 478 -26.52 -3.24 -10.70
CA GLN A 478 -27.37 -3.02 -11.86
C GLN A 478 -28.27 -1.82 -11.61
N ALA A 479 -28.64 -1.13 -12.68
CA ALA A 479 -29.64 -0.08 -12.65
C ALA A 479 -30.77 -0.41 -13.62
N LEU A 480 -32.01 -0.14 -13.22
CA LEU A 480 -33.20 -0.33 -14.04
C LEU A 480 -34.00 0.97 -14.11
N ILE A 481 -34.64 1.21 -15.25
CA ILE A 481 -35.73 2.18 -15.36
C ILE A 481 -37.00 1.39 -15.71
N GLY A 482 -37.93 1.30 -14.76
CA GLY A 482 -39.05 0.36 -14.84
C GLY A 482 -38.55 -1.09 -14.90
N THR A 483 -38.77 -1.78 -16.03
CA THR A 483 -38.27 -3.16 -16.24
C THR A 483 -37.06 -3.22 -17.17
N GLN A 484 -36.58 -2.08 -17.66
CA GLN A 484 -35.50 -2.02 -18.63
C GLN A 484 -34.15 -1.91 -17.92
N PRO A 485 -33.27 -2.91 -18.04
CA PRO A 485 -31.92 -2.82 -17.49
C PRO A 485 -31.10 -1.80 -18.28
N LEU A 486 -30.30 -1.02 -17.57
CA LEU A 486 -29.32 -0.12 -18.15
C LEU A 486 -27.97 -0.84 -18.32
N THR A 487 -27.19 -0.42 -19.32
CA THR A 487 -25.88 -1.03 -19.59
C THR A 487 -24.83 -0.43 -18.64
N PRO A 488 -24.21 -1.22 -17.75
CA PRO A 488 -23.17 -0.70 -16.86
C PRO A 488 -21.90 -0.35 -17.65
N THR A 489 -21.24 0.72 -17.25
CA THR A 489 -19.90 1.10 -17.71
C THR A 489 -19.10 1.68 -16.54
N THR A 490 -17.80 1.79 -16.74
CA THR A 490 -16.89 2.43 -15.79
C THR A 490 -16.42 3.75 -16.36
N ILE A 491 -16.36 4.78 -15.52
CA ILE A 491 -15.80 6.09 -15.81
C ILE A 491 -14.91 6.53 -14.64
N ASP A 492 -14.16 7.60 -14.84
CA ASP A 492 -13.27 8.22 -13.86
C ASP A 492 -12.35 7.17 -13.18
N ALA A 493 -12.07 7.37 -11.90
CA ALA A 493 -11.31 6.47 -11.04
C ALA A 493 -12.18 5.29 -10.57
N ALA A 494 -12.62 4.45 -11.50
CA ALA A 494 -13.52 3.31 -11.26
C ALA A 494 -14.89 3.67 -10.65
N ALA A 495 -15.49 4.77 -11.08
CA ALA A 495 -16.88 5.10 -10.80
C ALA A 495 -17.84 4.29 -11.68
N GLN A 496 -18.94 3.85 -11.09
CA GLN A 496 -20.02 3.14 -11.76
C GLN A 496 -20.86 4.14 -12.55
N ALA A 497 -21.07 3.88 -13.83
CA ALA A 497 -22.01 4.62 -14.66
C ALA A 497 -22.92 3.65 -15.44
N PHE A 498 -23.98 4.19 -16.03
CA PHE A 498 -24.95 3.42 -16.80
C PHE A 498 -25.38 4.16 -18.06
N VAL A 499 -25.35 3.50 -19.20
CA VAL A 499 -25.89 4.04 -20.45
C VAL A 499 -27.42 3.97 -20.41
N ILE A 500 -28.05 5.12 -20.59
CA ILE A 500 -29.50 5.28 -20.73
C ILE A 500 -29.83 5.40 -22.22
N PRO A 501 -30.53 4.42 -22.81
CA PRO A 501 -30.93 4.50 -24.21
C PRO A 501 -31.89 5.65 -24.50
N ALA A 502 -31.87 6.14 -25.74
CA ALA A 502 -32.84 7.12 -26.23
C ALA A 502 -34.30 6.69 -25.96
N GLY A 503 -35.12 7.65 -25.56
CA GLY A 503 -36.56 7.48 -25.27
C GLY A 503 -36.88 6.91 -23.89
N VAL A 504 -35.89 6.41 -23.14
CA VAL A 504 -36.11 5.85 -21.80
C VAL A 504 -36.31 6.96 -20.78
N SER A 505 -37.33 6.80 -19.92
CA SER A 505 -37.66 7.72 -18.84
C SER A 505 -38.33 7.00 -17.69
N GLY A 506 -38.23 7.57 -16.49
CA GLY A 506 -38.77 7.01 -15.26
C GLY A 506 -37.78 7.07 -14.11
N GLU A 507 -38.13 6.43 -13.01
CA GLU A 507 -37.29 6.35 -11.82
C GLU A 507 -36.20 5.28 -12.00
N VAL A 508 -34.97 5.61 -11.61
CA VAL A 508 -33.82 4.71 -11.59
C VAL A 508 -33.82 3.92 -10.30
N GLU A 509 -33.89 2.59 -10.42
CA GLU A 509 -33.77 1.65 -9.32
C GLU A 509 -32.42 0.93 -9.39
N PHE A 510 -31.67 0.93 -8.29
CA PHE A 510 -30.43 0.17 -8.17
C PHE A 510 -30.73 -1.19 -7.52
N VAL A 511 -30.23 -2.26 -8.13
CA VAL A 511 -30.34 -3.63 -7.60
C VAL A 511 -28.98 -4.33 -7.64
N PHE A 512 -28.79 -5.31 -6.76
CA PHE A 512 -27.56 -6.10 -6.73
C PHE A 512 -27.85 -7.57 -7.08
N ALA A 513 -27.17 -8.08 -8.11
CA ALA A 513 -27.38 -9.42 -8.63
C ALA A 513 -27.20 -10.53 -7.57
N GLY A 514 -26.27 -10.32 -6.63
CA GLY A 514 -25.93 -11.28 -5.57
C GLY A 514 -26.83 -11.23 -4.33
N GLU A 515 -27.77 -10.28 -4.22
CA GLU A 515 -28.49 -10.05 -2.96
C GLU A 515 -29.38 -11.25 -2.57
N LYS A 516 -30.23 -11.71 -3.47
CA LYS A 516 -31.15 -12.84 -3.23
C LYS A 516 -30.43 -14.14 -2.85
N PRO A 517 -29.43 -14.63 -3.62
CA PRO A 517 -28.72 -15.86 -3.25
C PRO A 517 -27.97 -15.72 -1.91
N TYR A 518 -27.41 -14.54 -1.61
CA TYR A 518 -26.79 -14.26 -0.31
C TYR A 518 -27.80 -14.36 0.84
N ARG A 519 -28.97 -13.73 0.72
CA ARG A 519 -30.01 -13.79 1.77
C ARG A 519 -30.53 -15.21 1.96
N TYR A 520 -30.75 -15.96 0.89
CA TYR A 520 -31.19 -17.35 0.99
C TYR A 520 -30.13 -18.26 1.64
N SER A 521 -28.85 -18.07 1.33
CA SER A 521 -27.78 -18.86 1.95
C SER A 521 -27.66 -18.59 3.45
N LEU A 522 -27.82 -17.33 3.88
CA LEU A 522 -27.86 -16.97 5.31
C LEU A 522 -29.00 -17.68 6.05
N PHE A 523 -30.23 -17.63 5.50
CA PHE A 523 -31.37 -18.30 6.12
C PHE A 523 -31.21 -19.83 6.13
N ALA A 524 -30.67 -20.41 5.05
CA ALA A 524 -30.39 -21.84 4.99
C ALA A 524 -29.33 -22.27 6.03
N GLY A 525 -28.26 -21.48 6.18
CA GLY A 525 -27.21 -21.70 7.18
C GLY A 525 -27.74 -21.60 8.61
N ALA A 526 -28.57 -20.60 8.90
CA ALA A 526 -29.24 -20.49 10.20
C ALA A 526 -30.13 -21.71 10.49
N GLY A 527 -30.88 -22.20 9.48
CA GLY A 527 -31.66 -23.43 9.58
C GLY A 527 -30.80 -24.66 9.87
N LEU A 528 -29.66 -24.80 9.19
CA LEU A 528 -28.70 -25.88 9.43
C LEU A 528 -28.11 -25.83 10.84
N ALA A 529 -27.75 -24.64 11.34
CA ALA A 529 -27.25 -24.47 12.70
C ALA A 529 -28.26 -24.95 13.75
N VAL A 530 -29.54 -24.62 13.58
CA VAL A 530 -30.62 -25.14 14.46
C VAL A 530 -30.71 -26.67 14.39
N LEU A 531 -30.63 -27.26 13.20
CA LEU A 531 -30.65 -28.72 13.04
C LEU A 531 -29.44 -29.40 13.70
N VAL A 532 -28.24 -28.80 13.61
CA VAL A 532 -27.04 -29.31 14.28
C VAL A 532 -27.19 -29.25 15.80
N ILE A 533 -27.67 -28.13 16.35
CA ILE A 533 -27.95 -28.00 17.79
C ILE A 533 -28.93 -29.08 18.24
N LEU A 534 -30.02 -29.28 17.49
CA LEU A 534 -30.99 -30.34 17.77
C LEU A 534 -30.35 -31.74 17.71
N GLY A 535 -29.51 -32.00 16.70
CA GLY A 535 -28.76 -33.26 16.58
C GLY A 535 -27.83 -33.50 17.77
N CYS A 536 -27.07 -32.49 18.20
CA CYS A 536 -26.20 -32.55 19.38
C CYS A 536 -27.01 -32.80 20.65
N LEU A 537 -28.14 -32.13 20.83
CA LEU A 537 -29.04 -32.37 21.97
C LEU A 537 -29.59 -33.80 21.95
N ILE A 538 -30.00 -34.32 20.79
CA ILE A 538 -30.46 -35.69 20.64
C ILE A 538 -29.35 -36.69 21.00
N LEU A 539 -28.12 -36.48 20.51
CA LEU A 539 -26.99 -37.36 20.81
C LEU A 539 -26.60 -37.30 22.29
N ALA A 540 -26.57 -36.11 22.89
CA ALA A 540 -26.33 -35.94 24.33
C ALA A 540 -27.40 -36.65 25.17
N CYS A 541 -28.66 -36.64 24.75
CA CYS A 541 -29.73 -37.37 25.40
C CYS A 541 -29.65 -38.91 25.23
N ARG A 542 -28.90 -39.42 24.24
CA ARG A 542 -28.86 -40.86 23.93
C ARG A 542 -27.81 -41.66 24.70
N GLY A 543 -26.95 -41.00 25.49
CA GLY A 543 -25.91 -41.63 26.31
C GLY A 543 -24.79 -42.27 25.49
N THR A 544 -23.54 -41.84 25.71
CA THR A 544 -22.37 -42.41 25.04
C THR A 544 -22.03 -43.79 25.64
N ARG A 545 -21.75 -44.77 24.78
CA ARG A 545 -20.93 -45.93 25.17
C ARG A 545 -19.47 -45.54 25.02
N ASP A 546 -18.68 -45.77 26.06
CA ASP A 546 -17.24 -45.56 26.05
C ASP A 546 -16.60 -46.56 25.08
N ASP A 547 -16.21 -46.10 23.90
CA ASP A 547 -15.26 -46.83 23.06
C ASP A 547 -13.85 -46.31 23.36
N LEU A 548 -12.98 -47.27 23.71
CA LEU A 548 -11.59 -47.11 24.10
C LEU A 548 -10.80 -46.28 23.07
N ALA A 549 -10.00 -45.34 23.58
CA ALA A 549 -9.09 -44.53 22.77
C ALA A 549 -8.21 -45.42 21.88
N TRP A 550 -8.14 -45.08 20.59
CA TRP A 550 -7.23 -45.71 19.64
C TRP A 550 -5.80 -45.33 19.99
N GLU A 551 -5.03 -46.26 20.59
CA GLU A 551 -3.59 -46.13 20.78
C GLU A 551 -2.88 -46.63 19.50
N ASP A 552 -2.20 -45.72 18.78
CA ASP A 552 -1.28 -46.07 17.68
C ASP A 552 0.16 -46.19 18.22
N PRO A 553 0.70 -47.41 18.43
CA PRO A 553 2.00 -47.58 19.09
C PRO A 553 3.19 -47.43 18.14
N GLY A 554 2.98 -47.22 16.84
CA GLY A 554 4.03 -47.46 15.83
C GLY A 554 4.28 -46.32 14.84
N ASN A 555 3.29 -45.45 14.56
CA ASN A 555 3.40 -44.51 13.43
C ASN A 555 3.85 -43.08 13.81
N ALA A 556 3.93 -42.73 15.09
CA ALA A 556 4.48 -41.45 15.56
C ALA A 556 5.86 -41.05 14.94
N PRO A 557 6.85 -41.95 14.79
CA PRO A 557 8.11 -41.62 14.10
C PRO A 557 7.94 -41.32 12.60
N ALA A 558 6.94 -41.90 11.93
CA ALA A 558 6.65 -41.60 10.53
C ALA A 558 6.07 -40.20 10.36
N ALA A 559 5.32 -39.69 11.34
CA ALA A 559 4.83 -38.31 11.36
C ALA A 559 5.98 -37.28 11.45
N VAL A 560 7.08 -37.59 12.14
CA VAL A 560 8.29 -36.73 12.19
C VAL A 560 9.00 -36.68 10.84
N LEU A 561 9.07 -37.82 10.15
CA LEU A 561 9.65 -37.89 8.81
C LEU A 561 8.82 -37.12 7.78
N LEU A 562 7.50 -37.04 7.96
CA LEU A 562 6.60 -36.23 7.13
C LEU A 562 6.77 -34.71 7.31
N LEU A 563 7.43 -34.24 8.38
CA LEU A 563 7.75 -32.82 8.58
C LEU A 563 9.04 -32.39 7.86
N ILE A 564 9.89 -33.34 7.44
CA ILE A 564 11.18 -33.05 6.79
C ILE A 564 11.01 -32.26 5.46
N PRO A 565 10.06 -32.60 4.56
CA PRO A 565 9.86 -31.82 3.34
C PRO A 565 9.33 -30.40 3.61
N ALA A 566 8.56 -30.20 4.69
CA ALA A 566 7.93 -28.92 5.02
C ALA A 566 8.93 -27.88 5.54
N PHE A 567 10.10 -28.30 6.03
CA PHE A 567 11.09 -27.42 6.66
C PHE A 567 12.54 -27.68 6.21
N GLY A 568 12.76 -28.43 5.13
CA GLY A 568 14.07 -28.67 4.50
C GLY A 568 15.11 -29.35 5.41
N TRP A 569 16.08 -28.57 5.88
CA TRP A 569 17.19 -28.89 6.80
C TRP A 569 16.80 -29.52 8.16
N TRP A 570 15.52 -29.78 8.41
CA TRP A 570 15.00 -30.53 9.54
C TRP A 570 15.43 -32.01 9.59
N LEU A 571 16.08 -32.52 8.54
CA LEU A 571 16.76 -33.82 8.59
C LEU A 571 17.85 -33.85 9.68
N ILE A 572 18.62 -32.78 9.86
CA ILE A 572 19.69 -32.69 10.86
C ILE A 572 19.12 -32.86 12.29
N PRO A 573 18.13 -32.06 12.73
CA PRO A 573 17.53 -32.23 14.06
C PRO A 573 16.80 -33.57 14.21
N ALA A 574 16.18 -34.13 13.16
CA ALA A 574 15.55 -35.45 13.22
C ALA A 574 16.60 -36.57 13.42
N VAL A 575 17.72 -36.52 12.70
CA VAL A 575 18.84 -37.46 12.88
C VAL A 575 19.49 -37.28 14.25
N ALA A 576 19.75 -36.04 14.67
CA ALA A 576 20.30 -35.76 15.99
C ALA A 576 19.37 -36.29 17.10
N ALA A 577 18.07 -36.07 16.97
CA ALA A 577 17.10 -36.57 17.92
C ALA A 577 17.07 -38.11 17.98
N TRP A 578 17.46 -38.81 16.91
CA TRP A 578 17.50 -40.27 16.86
C TRP A 578 18.83 -40.78 17.40
N VAL A 579 19.96 -40.27 16.88
CA VAL A 579 21.31 -40.71 17.26
C VAL A 579 21.58 -40.45 18.74
N ILE A 580 21.25 -39.27 19.26
CA ILE A 580 21.66 -38.88 20.61
C ILE A 580 21.07 -39.82 21.68
N PRO A 581 19.76 -40.13 21.73
CA PRO A 581 19.23 -41.10 22.69
C PRO A 581 19.69 -42.55 22.45
N HIS A 582 20.03 -42.90 21.21
CA HIS A 582 20.48 -44.26 20.88
C HIS A 582 21.94 -44.52 21.30
N PHE A 583 22.79 -43.49 21.32
CA PHE A 583 24.22 -43.62 21.60
C PHE A 583 24.68 -42.88 22.86
N THR A 584 23.78 -42.18 23.57
CA THR A 584 24.10 -41.45 24.80
C THR A 584 23.07 -41.73 25.91
N LEU A 585 23.36 -41.27 27.12
CA LEU A 585 22.46 -41.34 28.27
C LEU A 585 21.54 -40.10 28.38
N ILE A 586 21.54 -39.22 27.38
CA ILE A 586 20.75 -37.98 27.41
C ILE A 586 19.27 -38.34 27.23
N PRO A 587 18.42 -38.07 28.24
CA PRO A 587 17.01 -38.44 28.16
C PRO A 587 16.26 -37.48 27.23
N ARG A 588 15.19 -37.97 26.62
CA ARG A 588 14.41 -37.22 25.62
C ARG A 588 13.85 -35.90 26.13
N TRP A 589 13.43 -35.84 27.40
CA TRP A 589 12.94 -34.60 27.98
C TRP A 589 14.02 -33.52 28.02
N VAL A 590 15.31 -33.87 28.21
CA VAL A 590 16.44 -32.91 28.14
C VAL A 590 16.60 -32.38 26.73
N MET A 591 16.51 -33.25 25.72
CA MET A 591 16.57 -32.83 24.31
C MET A 591 15.34 -32.03 23.87
N ALA A 592 14.19 -32.24 24.49
CA ALA A 592 12.99 -31.45 24.24
C ALA A 592 13.05 -30.08 24.92
N SER A 593 13.51 -30.02 26.18
CA SER A 593 13.40 -28.82 27.01
C SER A 593 14.61 -27.89 26.91
N VAL A 594 15.83 -28.43 26.86
CA VAL A 594 17.07 -27.61 26.92
C VAL A 594 17.28 -26.80 25.64
N PRO A 595 17.22 -27.37 24.43
CA PRO A 595 17.38 -26.58 23.20
C PRO A 595 16.30 -25.50 23.06
N LEU A 596 15.04 -25.82 23.39
CA LEU A 596 13.95 -24.84 23.40
C LEU A 596 14.19 -23.70 24.42
N SER A 597 14.71 -24.02 25.61
CA SER A 597 15.05 -23.01 26.62
C SER A 597 16.20 -22.11 26.18
N ILE A 598 17.24 -22.68 25.55
CA ILE A 598 18.34 -21.91 24.96
C ILE A 598 17.81 -20.99 23.86
N GLY A 599 16.96 -21.51 22.97
CA GLY A 599 16.36 -20.73 21.89
C GLY A 599 15.50 -19.57 22.42
N GLY A 600 14.66 -19.83 23.43
CA GLY A 600 13.85 -18.81 24.07
C GLY A 600 14.67 -17.73 24.79
N LEU A 601 15.73 -18.11 25.50
CA LEU A 601 16.64 -17.16 26.15
C LEU A 601 17.43 -16.33 25.14
N TRP A 602 17.83 -16.93 24.01
CA TRP A 602 18.53 -16.20 22.96
C TRP A 602 17.60 -15.21 22.26
N LEU A 603 16.37 -15.62 21.94
CA LEU A 603 15.32 -14.71 21.43
C LEU A 603 15.03 -13.55 22.40
N ALA A 604 15.17 -13.76 23.71
CA ALA A 604 14.95 -12.72 24.71
C ALA A 604 16.12 -11.73 24.85
N GLN A 605 17.28 -11.96 24.20
CA GLN A 605 18.44 -11.06 24.32
C GLN A 605 18.24 -9.73 23.59
N ALA A 606 17.41 -9.72 22.56
CA ALA A 606 17.12 -8.53 21.78
C ALA A 606 15.65 -8.58 21.35
N PRO A 607 14.89 -7.47 21.41
CA PRO A 607 13.51 -7.46 20.92
C PRO A 607 13.50 -7.43 19.39
N TRP A 608 12.52 -8.07 18.76
CA TRP A 608 12.21 -7.79 17.35
C TRP A 608 11.67 -6.36 17.23
N PRO A 609 12.05 -5.56 16.20
CA PRO A 609 12.87 -5.92 15.04
C PRO A 609 14.34 -5.46 15.15
N SER A 610 14.96 -5.43 16.33
CA SER A 610 16.35 -4.97 16.47
C SER A 610 17.33 -5.78 15.59
N ALA A 611 18.40 -5.16 15.11
CA ALA A 611 19.42 -5.81 14.26
C ALA A 611 20.11 -7.00 14.95
N ALA A 612 20.12 -7.05 16.28
CA ALA A 612 20.65 -8.15 17.07
C ALA A 612 19.64 -9.27 17.33
N TYR A 613 18.40 -9.15 16.83
CA TYR A 613 17.35 -10.15 17.01
C TYR A 613 17.72 -11.44 16.26
N PRO A 614 17.92 -12.58 16.95
CA PRO A 614 18.45 -13.79 16.33
C PRO A 614 17.40 -14.60 15.57
N GLY A 615 16.21 -14.05 15.30
CA GLY A 615 15.05 -14.82 14.82
C GLY A 615 15.23 -15.49 13.45
N ASP A 616 16.15 -14.99 12.64
CA ASP A 616 16.59 -15.54 11.35
C ASP A 616 17.76 -16.54 11.49
N SER A 617 18.30 -16.70 12.70
CA SER A 617 19.47 -17.53 12.96
C SER A 617 19.22 -19.00 12.64
N ALA A 618 20.11 -19.58 11.86
CA ALA A 618 20.04 -20.99 11.51
C ALA A 618 20.03 -21.89 12.77
N ALA A 619 20.80 -21.50 13.79
CA ALA A 619 20.93 -22.26 15.01
C ALA A 619 19.62 -22.34 15.82
N LEU A 620 18.78 -21.29 15.83
CA LEU A 620 17.50 -21.32 16.54
C LEU A 620 16.55 -22.38 15.97
N ILE A 621 16.49 -22.48 14.65
CA ILE A 621 15.60 -23.44 13.98
C ILE A 621 16.10 -24.87 14.20
N LEU A 622 17.42 -25.10 14.26
CA LEU A 622 17.97 -26.40 14.69
C LEU A 622 17.59 -26.75 16.13
N LEU A 623 17.71 -25.79 17.06
CA LEU A 623 17.36 -26.00 18.47
C LEU A 623 15.85 -26.31 18.63
N ALA A 624 14.99 -25.57 17.94
CA ALA A 624 13.55 -25.82 17.92
C ALA A 624 13.23 -27.18 17.27
N GLY A 625 13.88 -27.51 16.15
CA GLY A 625 13.71 -28.79 15.46
C GLY A 625 14.11 -29.99 16.32
N ILE A 626 15.24 -29.93 17.03
CA ILE A 626 15.67 -30.99 17.97
C ILE A 626 14.60 -31.17 19.04
N SER A 627 14.07 -30.06 19.55
CA SER A 627 13.07 -30.07 20.63
C SER A 627 11.78 -30.77 20.20
N VAL A 628 11.25 -30.42 19.03
CA VAL A 628 10.04 -31.01 18.44
C VAL A 628 10.28 -32.50 18.11
N ALA A 629 11.39 -32.82 17.43
CA ALA A 629 11.70 -34.20 17.07
C ALA A 629 11.83 -35.11 18.31
N ALA A 630 12.42 -34.61 19.40
CA ALA A 630 12.55 -35.35 20.65
C ALA A 630 11.21 -35.71 21.31
N VAL A 631 10.15 -34.91 21.12
CA VAL A 631 8.80 -35.17 21.64
C VAL A 631 8.14 -36.34 20.91
N PHE A 632 8.31 -36.44 19.60
CA PHE A 632 7.57 -37.40 18.76
C PHE A 632 8.28 -38.74 18.52
N MET A 633 9.50 -38.93 19.03
CA MET A 633 10.18 -40.22 18.89
C MET A 633 9.47 -41.37 19.62
N PRO A 634 9.71 -42.63 19.24
CA PRO A 634 9.24 -43.79 20.00
C PRO A 634 9.99 -43.89 21.33
N LEU A 635 9.33 -44.41 22.37
CA LEU A 635 10.04 -44.89 23.55
C LEU A 635 10.87 -46.11 23.14
N GLY A 636 12.17 -46.09 23.45
CA GLY A 636 13.04 -47.24 23.21
C GLY A 636 12.48 -48.48 23.92
N SER A 637 12.56 -49.63 23.25
CA SER A 637 11.97 -50.93 23.62
C SER A 637 12.34 -51.48 25.01
N SER A 638 13.22 -50.81 25.77
CA SER A 638 13.58 -51.18 27.14
C SER A 638 12.54 -50.76 28.19
N THR A 639 11.76 -49.70 27.96
CA THR A 639 10.75 -49.21 28.93
C THR A 639 9.35 -49.82 28.72
N ALA A 640 9.03 -50.26 27.50
CA ALA A 640 7.80 -51.00 27.23
C ALA A 640 7.75 -52.37 27.95
N ARG A 641 8.91 -52.92 28.33
CA ARG A 641 9.02 -54.20 29.04
C ARG A 641 8.78 -54.12 30.55
N GLU A 642 8.88 -52.93 31.16
CA GLU A 642 8.59 -52.72 32.59
C GLU A 642 7.12 -52.39 32.87
N ILE A 643 6.41 -51.82 31.89
CA ILE A 643 4.98 -51.53 32.06
C ILE A 643 4.15 -52.82 31.94
N SER A 644 4.51 -53.76 31.06
CA SER A 644 3.81 -55.04 30.92
C SER A 644 4.07 -56.05 32.06
N THR A 645 5.20 -55.91 32.78
CA THR A 645 5.48 -56.75 33.96
C THR A 645 4.76 -56.27 35.22
N SER A 646 4.26 -55.02 35.27
CA SER A 646 3.44 -54.55 36.39
C SER A 646 1.97 -54.99 36.34
N GLN A 647 1.47 -55.41 35.17
CA GLN A 647 0.12 -55.96 35.00
C GLN A 647 0.05 -57.50 35.07
N SER A 648 1.17 -58.19 35.32
CA SER A 648 1.21 -59.64 35.50
C SER A 648 1.75 -60.01 36.88
N ASN A 649 0.99 -59.64 37.92
CA ASN A 649 1.16 -60.22 39.25
C ASN A 649 -0.18 -60.84 39.68
N PRO A 650 -0.38 -62.16 39.51
CA PRO A 650 -1.37 -62.90 40.26
C PRO A 650 -0.70 -63.39 41.55
N ASN A 651 -1.01 -62.70 42.65
CA ASN A 651 -1.21 -63.27 43.99
C ASN A 651 -1.67 -62.18 44.95
#